data_AF-A0A2E2WG41-F1
#
_entry.id   AF-A0A2E2WG41-F1
#
_cell.length_a   1.000
_cell.length_b   1.000
_cell.length_c   1.000
_cell.angle_alpha   90.00
_cell.angle_beta   90.00
_cell.angle_gamma   90.00
#
_symmetry.space_group_name_H-M   'P 1'
#
loop_
_entity.id
_entity.type
_entity.pdbx_description
1 polymer ?
#
loop_
_entity_poly.entity_id
_entity_poly.type
_entity_poly.pdbx_seq_one_letter_code
_entity_poly.pdbx_strand_id
1 'polypeptide(L)'
;MSNTTYTTAGGICIEKRVTPLETKHALDKVYQYIDTHKGALFVSNYEVPDRYSRWDLGFIHPALELVTRQRHFEWNALNPNGTKLLRLIAPALRGHPHLETLVEHPEQVSGTVKPMPDFFPEEERSRQPSVFSVIRSLCELFRSEDSYLGLYGAFGYDLVLQFEEIATRHARDPEQVDCHLFLPVELVAVDRQKEEAFLLQYHIHTPDGLTESWWNTGAECPRASGTPDGQIHCDHEPGAFQQKVERIREGCQRGDFFEIVLSQAFSTGFNDTPSALFRQICERNPSPYSFLINMGREQIVGASPEMYVRISGNRFETSPISGTVPVGGDPMETAERIKTLISSEKEESELTMCTDVDRNDMARVCKPGTVKLLERRMLERYSRLIHTVDHVEGELLDERDALDAILTHMWACTVTGSPKPIAMQTIEDLELSPRGWYSGCIGFLWFNGYVSTGMTLRTVHLKDGAATVRAGATLLYDSDPEAEERETRIKASAFLEATLGQSNSTGAADGALPQSGKDRTVLFVDYHDSFVHTLASYVRQTGAKVITLRAGFPESMLDEIQPDLVFLSPGPFTPSEQGVPQLVKAVVQRGLPLFGVCLGHQGIAEHFGAKLGTFEHPVHGKPSEVQHNNSGIFSGLSSPFTAGRYHSLFVKRETLPEELEVTAETEDGVIMGLRHKALPIASVQFHPESILSLKDRSGLRLLQKVLTELCP
;
A
#
# COMPACT_ATOMS: atom_id res chain seq x y z
N MET A 1 15.78 27.95 24.72
CA MET A 1 16.15 26.82 25.58
C MET A 1 15.32 26.91 26.85
N SER A 2 14.68 25.82 27.27
CA SER A 2 13.99 25.73 28.56
C SER A 2 14.60 24.62 29.39
N ASN A 3 14.75 24.86 30.69
CA ASN A 3 15.18 23.86 31.66
C ASN A 3 14.04 23.64 32.66
N THR A 4 13.74 22.38 32.94
CA THR A 4 12.71 21.98 33.90
C THR A 4 13.26 20.86 34.76
N THR A 5 12.83 20.78 36.02
CA THR A 5 13.23 19.71 36.93
C THR A 5 11.98 19.07 37.48
N TYR A 6 11.93 17.74 37.50
CA TYR A 6 10.83 16.98 38.08
C TYR A 6 11.34 15.75 38.82
N THR A 7 10.48 15.15 39.62
CA THR A 7 10.78 13.91 40.34
C THR A 7 9.83 12.83 39.85
N THR A 8 10.36 11.66 39.49
CA THR A 8 9.55 10.50 39.10
C THR A 8 8.79 9.93 40.29
N ALA A 9 7.78 9.10 40.05
CA ALA A 9 7.07 8.38 41.12
C ALA A 9 8.01 7.46 41.92
N GLY A 10 9.08 6.95 41.29
CA GLY A 10 10.15 6.20 41.94
C GLY A 10 11.17 7.05 42.72
N GLY A 11 10.97 8.37 42.81
CA GLY A 11 11.83 9.26 43.60
C GLY A 11 13.10 9.74 42.90
N ILE A 12 13.20 9.59 41.57
CA ILE A 12 14.38 10.01 40.80
C ILE A 12 14.22 11.47 40.39
N CYS A 13 15.19 12.31 40.73
CA CYS A 13 15.25 13.69 40.25
C CYS A 13 15.82 13.75 38.83
N ILE A 14 15.11 14.40 37.92
CA ILE A 14 15.50 14.54 36.51
C ILE A 14 15.45 16.01 36.12
N GLU A 15 16.55 16.50 35.55
CA GLU A 15 16.62 17.82 34.93
C GLU A 15 16.53 17.65 33.40
N LYS A 16 15.47 18.18 32.81
CA LYS A 16 15.24 18.18 31.38
C LYS A 16 15.64 19.52 30.78
N ARG A 17 16.51 19.48 29.79
CA ARG A 17 16.85 20.62 28.92
C ARG A 17 16.23 20.42 27.55
N VAL A 18 15.53 21.44 27.06
CA VAL A 18 14.93 21.50 25.73
C VAL A 18 15.59 22.61 24.93
N THR A 19 16.25 22.24 23.85
CA THR A 19 16.92 23.18 22.93
C THR A 19 16.19 23.17 21.59
N PRO A 20 15.57 24.29 21.17
CA PRO A 20 15.00 24.39 19.83
C PRO A 20 16.06 24.16 18.75
N LEU A 21 15.69 23.44 17.70
CA LEU A 21 16.51 23.17 16.53
C LEU A 21 15.84 23.76 15.28
N GLU A 22 16.62 23.97 14.23
CA GLU A 22 16.05 24.27 12.91
C GLU A 22 15.47 22.98 12.32
N THR A 23 14.17 22.99 12.04
CA THR A 23 13.38 21.82 11.60
C THR A 23 14.00 21.10 10.41
N LYS A 24 14.56 21.83 9.44
CA LYS A 24 15.20 21.28 8.24
C LYS A 24 16.43 20.42 8.54
N HIS A 25 17.16 20.74 9.59
CA HIS A 25 18.47 20.16 9.92
C HIS A 25 18.44 19.34 11.22
N ALA A 26 17.27 19.22 11.86
CA ALA A 26 17.12 18.65 13.19
C ALA A 26 17.63 17.19 13.29
N LEU A 27 17.44 16.40 12.24
CA LEU A 27 17.81 14.98 12.20
C LEU A 27 19.18 14.71 11.54
N ASP A 28 19.90 15.74 11.07
CA ASP A 28 21.16 15.56 10.32
C ASP A 28 22.19 14.75 11.11
N LYS A 29 22.32 15.04 12.42
CA LYS A 29 23.19 14.28 13.34
C LYS A 29 22.74 12.82 13.44
N VAL A 30 21.44 12.54 13.54
CA VAL A 30 20.93 11.17 13.62
C VAL A 30 21.29 10.42 12.34
N TYR A 31 20.98 10.99 11.17
CA TYR A 31 21.30 10.40 9.87
C TYR A 31 22.80 10.19 9.64
N GLN A 32 23.65 11.06 10.20
CA GLN A 32 25.11 10.93 10.06
C GLN A 32 25.66 9.68 10.76
N TYR A 33 25.10 9.28 11.90
CA TYR A 33 25.68 8.24 12.75
C TYR A 33 24.85 6.95 12.82
N ILE A 34 23.54 6.99 12.50
CA ILE A 34 22.63 5.84 12.68
C ILE A 34 23.05 4.58 11.89
N ASP A 35 23.81 4.73 10.81
CA ASP A 35 24.30 3.58 10.03
C ASP A 35 25.40 2.79 10.74
N THR A 36 26.14 3.42 11.64
CA THR A 36 27.30 2.83 12.33
C THR A 36 27.18 2.86 13.84
N HIS A 37 26.11 3.40 14.41
CA HIS A 37 25.92 3.46 15.86
C HIS A 37 24.53 3.00 16.24
N LYS A 38 24.42 2.37 17.41
CA LYS A 38 23.12 2.01 17.98
C LYS A 38 22.25 3.26 18.16
N GLY A 39 20.99 3.13 17.80
CA GLY A 39 20.03 4.22 17.81
C GLY A 39 18.76 3.85 17.07
N ALA A 40 17.82 4.78 17.03
CA ALA A 40 16.59 4.59 16.28
C ALA A 40 16.10 5.91 15.69
N LEU A 41 15.36 5.78 14.59
CA LEU A 41 14.64 6.84 13.92
C LEU A 41 13.22 6.34 13.66
N PHE A 42 12.23 7.06 14.15
CA PHE A 42 10.80 6.80 13.94
C PHE A 42 10.20 8.01 13.24
N VAL A 43 9.44 7.78 12.18
CA VAL A 43 8.86 8.81 11.32
C VAL A 43 7.41 8.44 11.04
N SER A 44 6.51 9.36 11.38
CA SER A 44 5.14 9.38 10.86
C SER A 44 5.08 10.41 9.75
N ASN A 45 5.17 9.96 8.49
CA ASN A 45 5.03 10.82 7.31
C ASN A 45 3.61 10.78 6.71
N TYR A 46 2.66 10.28 7.49
CA TYR A 46 1.26 10.11 7.12
C TYR A 46 0.35 10.86 8.10
N GLU A 47 -0.78 11.35 7.60
CA GLU A 47 -1.72 12.12 8.39
C GLU A 47 -3.14 11.70 8.06
N VAL A 48 -3.89 11.40 9.11
CA VAL A 48 -5.33 11.19 9.08
C VAL A 48 -5.87 11.99 10.25
N PRO A 49 -6.80 12.93 10.03
CA PRO A 49 -7.40 13.72 11.10
C PRO A 49 -7.81 12.84 12.28
N ASP A 50 -7.47 13.27 13.49
CA ASP A 50 -7.78 12.61 14.77
C ASP A 50 -7.20 11.19 14.96
N ARG A 51 -6.48 10.64 13.96
CA ARG A 51 -5.89 9.30 14.02
C ARG A 51 -4.37 9.27 13.85
N TYR A 52 -3.78 9.98 12.89
CA TYR A 52 -2.33 10.04 12.73
C TYR A 52 -1.87 11.47 12.55
N SER A 53 -0.89 11.88 13.35
CA SER A 53 -0.18 13.15 13.22
C SER A 53 1.22 12.92 12.62
N ARG A 54 1.77 13.92 11.94
CA ARG A 54 3.13 13.87 11.42
C ARG A 54 4.16 14.30 12.46
N TRP A 55 5.14 13.45 12.70
CA TRP A 55 6.23 13.71 13.64
C TRP A 55 7.44 12.84 13.30
N ASP A 56 8.61 13.28 13.74
CA ASP A 56 9.83 12.46 13.69
C ASP A 56 10.48 12.40 15.08
N LEU A 57 10.98 11.23 15.47
CA LEU A 57 11.75 11.01 16.69
C LEU A 57 13.05 10.30 16.32
N GLY A 58 14.18 10.81 16.78
CA GLY A 58 15.48 10.21 16.46
C GLY A 58 16.50 10.33 17.58
N PHE A 59 17.29 9.30 17.79
CA PHE A 59 18.42 9.34 18.73
C PHE A 59 19.56 8.42 18.28
N ILE A 60 20.75 8.73 18.78
CA ILE A 60 21.96 7.91 18.68
C ILE A 60 22.60 7.85 20.07
N HIS A 61 23.46 6.85 20.29
CA HIS A 61 24.17 6.66 21.57
C HIS A 61 23.24 6.57 22.79
N PRO A 62 22.24 5.67 22.77
CA PRO A 62 21.39 5.46 23.94
C PRO A 62 22.24 5.06 25.15
N ALA A 63 21.80 5.42 26.36
CA ALA A 63 22.56 5.14 27.57
C ALA A 63 22.49 3.65 27.96
N LEU A 64 21.30 3.07 27.82
CA LEU A 64 21.04 1.65 28.07
C LEU A 64 20.36 0.98 26.89
N GLU A 65 20.53 -0.33 26.83
CA GLU A 65 19.65 -1.22 26.08
C GLU A 65 19.13 -2.35 26.98
N LEU A 66 17.89 -2.76 26.74
CA LEU A 66 17.32 -4.04 27.16
C LEU A 66 17.36 -4.98 25.96
N VAL A 67 17.99 -6.13 26.15
CA VAL A 67 17.96 -7.24 25.21
C VAL A 67 17.34 -8.44 25.91
N THR A 68 16.39 -9.11 25.26
CA THR A 68 15.83 -10.36 25.76
C THR A 68 16.06 -11.50 24.78
N ARG A 69 16.18 -12.70 25.34
CA ARG A 69 16.24 -13.96 24.60
C ARG A 69 15.43 -14.97 25.39
N GLN A 70 14.23 -15.29 24.91
CA GLN A 70 13.26 -16.05 25.66
C GLN A 70 13.05 -15.39 27.04
N ARG A 71 13.17 -16.14 28.13
CA ARG A 71 12.98 -15.64 29.50
C ARG A 71 14.21 -14.96 30.11
N HIS A 72 15.34 -14.92 29.40
CA HIS A 72 16.54 -14.23 29.86
C HIS A 72 16.51 -12.76 29.41
N PHE A 73 16.85 -11.85 30.32
CA PHE A 73 16.92 -10.42 30.05
C PHE A 73 18.29 -9.84 30.43
N GLU A 74 18.70 -8.81 29.70
CA GLU A 74 19.96 -8.10 29.92
C GLU A 74 19.74 -6.59 29.75
N TRP A 75 19.91 -5.83 30.83
CA TRP A 75 20.12 -4.39 30.78
C TRP A 75 21.61 -4.11 30.65
N ASN A 76 22.04 -3.63 29.49
CA ASN A 76 23.45 -3.34 29.20
C ASN A 76 23.71 -1.84 29.21
N ALA A 77 24.77 -1.43 29.90
CA ALA A 77 25.31 -0.08 29.79
C ALA A 77 26.06 0.09 28.48
N LEU A 78 25.67 1.10 27.69
CA LEU A 78 26.32 1.40 26.40
C LEU A 78 27.36 2.51 26.51
N ASN A 79 27.32 3.28 27.59
CA ASN A 79 28.25 4.37 27.91
C ASN A 79 28.23 4.66 29.43
N PRO A 80 29.05 5.60 29.94
CA PRO A 80 29.08 5.91 31.37
C PRO A 80 27.75 6.38 31.97
N ASN A 81 26.84 6.98 31.17
CA ASN A 81 25.49 7.28 31.65
C ASN A 81 24.70 6.00 31.92
N GLY A 82 24.84 4.98 31.07
CA GLY A 82 24.26 3.66 31.29
C GLY A 82 24.68 3.03 32.62
N THR A 83 25.99 3.01 32.90
CA THR A 83 26.53 2.46 34.16
C THR A 83 25.88 3.12 35.39
N LYS A 84 25.68 4.44 35.35
CA LYS A 84 25.00 5.19 36.41
C LYS A 84 23.53 4.81 36.53
N LEU A 85 22.83 4.69 35.40
CA LEU A 85 21.41 4.30 35.39
C LEU A 85 21.18 2.88 35.92
N LEU A 86 22.10 1.94 35.67
CA LEU A 86 22.00 0.58 36.24
C LEU A 86 21.97 0.58 37.78
N ARG A 87 22.57 1.59 38.44
CA ARG A 87 22.50 1.75 39.91
C ARG A 87 21.10 2.08 40.43
N LEU A 88 20.24 2.64 39.58
CA LEU A 88 18.84 2.88 39.90
C LEU A 88 17.98 1.64 39.58
N ILE A 89 18.30 0.94 38.50
CA ILE A 89 17.50 -0.21 38.01
C ILE A 89 17.70 -1.45 38.87
N ALA A 90 18.96 -1.79 39.21
CA ALA A 90 19.24 -3.03 39.94
C ALA A 90 18.45 -3.14 41.27
N PRO A 91 18.40 -2.09 42.13
CA PRO A 91 17.58 -2.13 43.34
C PRO A 91 16.09 -2.37 43.11
N ALA A 92 15.53 -1.87 42.00
CA ALA A 92 14.11 -2.04 41.68
C ALA A 92 13.76 -3.49 41.29
N LEU A 93 14.76 -4.27 40.83
CA LEU A 93 14.57 -5.68 40.44
C LEU A 93 14.89 -6.67 41.57
N ARG A 94 15.59 -6.23 42.63
CA ARG A 94 15.98 -7.12 43.75
C ARG A 94 14.75 -7.69 44.45
N GLY A 95 14.71 -9.02 44.55
CA GLY A 95 13.60 -9.73 45.21
C GLY A 95 12.27 -9.65 44.45
N HIS A 96 12.28 -9.21 43.18
CA HIS A 96 11.07 -9.13 42.37
C HIS A 96 10.43 -10.53 42.23
N PRO A 97 9.12 -10.69 42.51
CA PRO A 97 8.49 -12.00 42.66
C PRO A 97 8.53 -12.85 41.38
N HIS A 98 8.59 -12.22 40.20
CA HIS A 98 8.64 -12.91 38.91
C HIS A 98 10.07 -13.31 38.48
N LEU A 99 11.12 -12.93 39.20
CA LEU A 99 12.49 -13.26 38.82
C LEU A 99 12.95 -14.55 39.50
N GLU A 100 13.54 -15.44 38.72
CA GLU A 100 14.22 -16.64 39.21
C GLU A 100 15.66 -16.32 39.61
N THR A 101 16.36 -15.58 38.74
CA THR A 101 17.74 -15.15 38.95
C THR A 101 17.86 -13.66 38.67
N LEU A 102 18.81 -13.03 39.37
CA LEU A 102 19.24 -11.65 39.12
C LEU A 102 20.74 -11.58 39.38
N VAL A 103 21.48 -11.10 38.39
CA VAL A 103 22.92 -10.92 38.42
C VAL A 103 23.23 -9.46 38.17
N GLU A 104 24.01 -8.86 39.06
CA GLU A 104 24.38 -7.46 39.02
C GLU A 104 25.88 -7.34 38.76
N HIS A 105 26.23 -6.75 37.63
CA HIS A 105 27.58 -6.35 37.25
C HIS A 105 27.65 -4.82 37.08
N PRO A 106 28.86 -4.21 37.09
CA PRO A 106 28.98 -2.77 36.92
C PRO A 106 28.36 -2.22 35.63
N GLU A 107 28.47 -2.96 34.53
CA GLU A 107 28.00 -2.54 33.19
C GLU A 107 26.81 -3.37 32.68
N GLN A 108 26.28 -4.28 33.50
CA GLN A 108 25.15 -5.12 33.10
C GLN A 108 24.31 -5.52 34.33
N VAL A 109 22.99 -5.54 34.17
CA VAL A 109 22.05 -6.21 35.08
C VAL A 109 21.28 -7.24 34.28
N SER A 110 21.40 -8.51 34.61
CA SER A 110 20.78 -9.61 33.85
C SER A 110 20.08 -10.60 34.75
N GLY A 111 19.25 -11.46 34.18
CA GLY A 111 18.55 -12.49 34.94
C GLY A 111 17.55 -13.27 34.13
N THR A 112 16.93 -14.23 34.78
CA THR A 112 15.91 -15.11 34.18
C THR A 112 14.59 -14.89 34.87
N VAL A 113 13.53 -14.70 34.08
CA VAL A 113 12.16 -14.62 34.57
C VAL A 113 11.62 -16.02 34.79
N LYS A 114 10.90 -16.24 35.89
CA LYS A 114 10.22 -17.49 36.21
C LYS A 114 9.29 -17.92 35.07
N PRO A 115 9.03 -19.23 34.89
CA PRO A 115 7.98 -19.68 33.99
C PRO A 115 6.60 -19.18 34.46
N MET A 116 5.65 -19.16 33.52
CA MET A 116 4.25 -18.97 33.83
C MET A 116 3.75 -20.13 34.69
N PRO A 117 2.90 -19.89 35.71
CA PRO A 117 2.28 -20.98 36.45
C PRO A 117 1.30 -21.76 35.57
N ASP A 118 1.13 -23.05 35.84
CA ASP A 118 0.25 -23.94 35.07
C ASP A 118 -1.23 -23.50 35.08
N PHE A 119 -1.68 -22.80 36.12
CA PHE A 119 -3.07 -22.37 36.28
C PHE A 119 -3.17 -20.96 36.87
N PHE A 120 -3.93 -20.11 36.19
CA PHE A 120 -4.30 -18.76 36.60
C PHE A 120 -5.58 -18.32 35.86
N PRO A 121 -6.33 -17.32 36.35
CA PRO A 121 -7.44 -16.72 35.59
C PRO A 121 -6.94 -16.04 34.32
N GLU A 122 -7.60 -16.26 33.18
CA GLU A 122 -7.19 -15.71 31.89
C GLU A 122 -7.10 -14.17 31.86
N GLU A 123 -7.91 -13.49 32.66
CA GLU A 123 -7.86 -12.05 32.86
C GLU A 123 -6.52 -11.57 33.45
N GLU A 124 -5.77 -12.46 34.11
CA GLU A 124 -4.44 -12.20 34.67
C GLU A 124 -3.30 -12.66 33.76
N ARG A 125 -3.57 -13.10 32.53
CA ARG A 125 -2.53 -13.57 31.58
C ARG A 125 -1.44 -12.53 31.37
N SER A 126 -1.79 -11.26 31.20
CA SER A 126 -0.83 -10.15 31.01
C SER A 126 -0.01 -9.80 32.26
N ARG A 127 -0.39 -10.33 33.43
CA ARG A 127 0.29 -10.13 34.71
C ARG A 127 1.16 -11.30 35.12
N GLN A 128 1.19 -12.39 34.35
CA GLN A 128 2.05 -13.53 34.64
C GLN A 128 3.54 -13.22 34.43
N PRO A 129 4.46 -13.99 35.05
CA PRO A 129 5.90 -13.83 34.88
C PRO A 129 6.33 -13.85 33.40
N SER A 130 6.87 -12.72 32.94
CA SER A 130 7.49 -12.55 31.62
C SER A 130 8.50 -11.41 31.64
N VAL A 131 9.26 -11.23 30.55
CA VAL A 131 10.20 -10.09 30.42
C VAL A 131 9.52 -8.73 30.58
N PHE A 132 8.21 -8.64 30.35
CA PHE A 132 7.43 -7.42 30.58
C PHE A 132 7.32 -7.06 32.06
N SER A 133 7.55 -8.00 32.98
CA SER A 133 7.65 -7.70 34.42
C SER A 133 8.85 -6.80 34.73
N VAL A 134 9.96 -7.02 34.01
CA VAL A 134 11.19 -6.22 34.12
C VAL A 134 10.98 -4.85 33.50
N ILE A 135 10.34 -4.80 32.32
CA ILE A 135 9.99 -3.54 31.64
C ILE A 135 9.07 -2.70 32.54
N ARG A 136 8.05 -3.33 33.14
CA ARG A 136 7.09 -2.69 34.04
C ARG A 136 7.76 -2.08 35.27
N SER A 137 8.68 -2.81 35.90
CA SER A 137 9.46 -2.30 37.04
C SER A 137 10.22 -1.01 36.68
N LEU A 138 10.76 -0.93 35.46
CA LEU A 138 11.42 0.28 34.98
C LEU A 138 10.43 1.42 34.70
N CYS A 139 9.30 1.12 34.05
CA CYS A 139 8.24 2.09 33.81
C CYS A 139 7.72 2.71 35.12
N GLU A 140 7.54 1.90 36.16
CA GLU A 140 7.13 2.37 37.49
C GLU A 140 8.20 3.26 38.14
N LEU A 141 9.47 2.85 38.07
CA LEU A 141 10.61 3.60 38.61
C LEU A 141 10.73 5.00 37.99
N PHE A 142 10.54 5.11 36.68
CA PHE A 142 10.67 6.37 35.94
C PHE A 142 9.34 7.10 35.69
N ARG A 143 8.21 6.60 36.23
CA ARG A 143 6.88 7.16 35.95
C ARG A 143 6.82 8.66 36.23
N SER A 144 6.41 9.45 35.23
CA SER A 144 6.38 10.92 35.30
C SER A 144 5.44 11.50 34.25
N GLU A 145 5.19 12.82 34.28
CA GLU A 145 4.38 13.52 33.27
C GLU A 145 5.18 13.87 31.99
N ASP A 146 6.44 13.42 31.89
CA ASP A 146 7.29 13.75 30.75
C ASP A 146 6.81 13.09 29.45
N SER A 147 6.75 13.88 28.38
CA SER A 147 6.16 13.45 27.10
C SER A 147 7.12 12.72 26.15
N TYR A 148 8.37 12.43 26.53
CA TYR A 148 9.31 11.76 25.62
C TYR A 148 10.32 10.82 26.32
N LEU A 149 10.51 10.91 27.63
CA LEU A 149 11.39 9.96 28.31
C LEU A 149 10.74 8.57 28.37
N GLY A 150 11.43 7.56 27.85
CA GLY A 150 10.89 6.21 27.74
C GLY A 150 11.81 5.22 27.04
N LEU A 151 11.24 4.06 26.74
CA LEU A 151 11.88 2.99 26.00
C LEU A 151 11.48 3.01 24.54
N TYR A 152 12.44 2.75 23.66
CA TYR A 152 12.27 2.83 22.21
C TYR A 152 12.87 1.60 21.54
N GLY A 153 12.15 0.93 20.65
CA GLY A 153 12.72 -0.23 19.99
C GLY A 153 11.71 -1.15 19.34
N ALA A 154 11.98 -2.46 19.45
CA ALA A 154 11.23 -3.52 18.79
C ALA A 154 10.97 -4.72 19.71
N PHE A 155 9.83 -5.36 19.45
CA PHE A 155 9.39 -6.62 20.03
C PHE A 155 9.25 -7.63 18.88
N GLY A 156 9.90 -8.78 18.98
CA GLY A 156 9.86 -9.86 18.01
C GLY A 156 8.73 -10.85 18.29
N TYR A 157 8.35 -11.60 17.25
CA TYR A 157 7.23 -12.55 17.29
C TYR A 157 7.38 -13.61 18.38
N ASP A 158 8.60 -14.13 18.56
CA ASP A 158 8.87 -15.24 19.47
C ASP A 158 8.66 -14.89 20.97
N LEU A 159 8.44 -13.61 21.32
CA LEU A 159 7.99 -13.25 22.68
C LEU A 159 6.70 -13.96 23.07
N VAL A 160 5.85 -14.29 22.11
CA VAL A 160 4.59 -15.01 22.36
C VAL A 160 4.81 -16.36 23.01
N LEU A 161 5.98 -16.99 22.84
CA LEU A 161 6.35 -18.26 23.46
C LEU A 161 6.49 -18.15 24.99
N GLN A 162 6.53 -16.93 25.54
CA GLN A 162 6.45 -16.73 27.00
C GLN A 162 5.02 -16.74 27.53
N PHE A 163 4.02 -16.66 26.64
CA PHE A 163 2.61 -16.46 26.95
C PHE A 163 1.71 -17.58 26.44
N GLU A 164 2.10 -18.26 25.37
CA GLU A 164 1.34 -19.33 24.73
C GLU A 164 2.15 -20.63 24.69
N GLU A 165 1.47 -21.75 24.95
CA GLU A 165 2.06 -23.08 24.87
C GLU A 165 2.12 -23.56 23.41
N ILE A 166 3.20 -23.21 22.72
CA ILE A 166 3.46 -23.63 21.33
C ILE A 166 4.58 -24.66 21.31
N ALA A 167 4.33 -25.80 20.68
CA ALA A 167 5.34 -26.82 20.44
C ALA A 167 6.29 -26.35 19.31
N THR A 168 7.52 -25.99 19.69
CA THR A 168 8.52 -25.49 18.75
C THR A 168 9.01 -26.60 17.80
N ARG A 169 9.05 -26.27 16.50
CA ARG A 169 9.55 -27.14 15.41
C ARG A 169 10.86 -26.63 14.85
N HIS A 170 11.06 -25.32 14.90
CA HIS A 170 12.22 -24.69 14.31
C HIS A 170 13.35 -24.52 15.33
N ALA A 171 14.57 -24.82 14.88
CA ALA A 171 15.76 -24.43 15.62
C ALA A 171 15.88 -22.90 15.61
N ARG A 172 15.97 -22.31 16.79
CA ARG A 172 16.22 -20.88 16.99
C ARG A 172 17.68 -20.68 17.33
N ASP A 173 18.29 -19.64 16.77
CA ASP A 173 19.63 -19.21 17.15
C ASP A 173 19.61 -18.81 18.64
N PRO A 174 20.46 -19.38 19.52
CA PRO A 174 20.53 -18.99 20.92
C PRO A 174 20.84 -17.50 21.13
N GLU A 175 21.45 -16.84 20.15
CA GLU A 175 21.73 -15.41 20.17
C GLU A 175 20.59 -14.57 19.61
N GLN A 176 19.52 -15.17 19.07
CA GLN A 176 18.36 -14.47 18.52
C GLN A 176 17.69 -13.63 19.61
N VAL A 177 17.64 -12.33 19.37
CA VAL A 177 16.95 -11.37 20.22
C VAL A 177 15.46 -11.37 19.89
N ASP A 178 14.62 -11.41 20.92
CA ASP A 178 13.16 -11.31 20.79
C ASP A 178 12.59 -9.99 21.35
N CYS A 179 13.39 -9.20 22.08
CA CYS A 179 13.08 -7.80 22.40
C CYS A 179 14.36 -6.98 22.44
N HIS A 180 14.37 -5.82 21.79
CA HIS A 180 15.47 -4.85 21.87
C HIS A 180 14.92 -3.45 22.08
N LEU A 181 15.08 -2.92 23.30
CA LEU A 181 14.65 -1.57 23.66
C LEU A 181 15.84 -0.73 24.10
N PHE A 182 15.80 0.56 23.79
CA PHE A 182 16.80 1.55 24.17
C PHE A 182 16.21 2.55 25.15
N LEU A 183 17.04 3.00 26.10
CA LEU A 183 16.76 4.19 26.91
C LEU A 183 17.75 5.31 26.52
N PRO A 184 17.34 6.24 25.65
CA PRO A 184 18.13 7.42 25.35
C PRO A 184 18.00 8.48 26.46
N VAL A 185 19.10 9.17 26.75
CA VAL A 185 19.10 10.40 27.59
C VAL A 185 19.29 11.67 26.77
N GLU A 186 19.38 11.53 25.45
CA GLU A 186 19.35 12.61 24.45
C GLU A 186 18.55 12.11 23.24
N LEU A 187 17.55 12.89 22.81
CA LEU A 187 16.81 12.59 21.57
C LEU A 187 16.35 13.87 20.87
N VAL A 188 16.12 13.76 19.57
CA VAL A 188 15.52 14.79 18.72
C VAL A 188 14.05 14.47 18.52
N ALA A 189 13.19 15.46 18.71
CA ALA A 189 11.77 15.40 18.37
C ALA A 189 11.42 16.50 17.38
N VAL A 190 10.68 16.16 16.34
CA VAL A 190 10.20 17.07 15.29
C VAL A 190 8.68 16.96 15.23
N ASP A 191 7.98 18.04 15.57
CA ASP A 191 6.55 18.20 15.34
C ASP A 191 6.37 18.83 13.96
N ARG A 192 6.02 18.00 12.96
CA ARG A 192 5.88 18.47 11.58
C ARG A 192 4.61 19.28 11.35
N GLN A 193 3.64 19.20 12.27
CA GLN A 193 2.41 19.98 12.17
C GLN A 193 2.64 21.42 12.65
N LYS A 194 3.43 21.59 13.70
CA LYS A 194 3.82 22.90 14.23
C LYS A 194 5.07 23.49 13.59
N GLU A 195 5.76 22.70 12.75
CA GLU A 195 7.08 23.03 12.18
C GLU A 195 8.14 23.31 13.25
N GLU A 196 8.04 22.64 14.40
CA GLU A 196 8.95 22.81 15.53
C GLU A 196 9.87 21.59 15.69
N ALA A 197 11.13 21.83 16.04
CA ALA A 197 12.07 20.77 16.35
C ALA A 197 12.83 21.05 17.64
N PHE A 198 13.12 20.00 18.40
CA PHE A 198 13.72 20.09 19.73
C PHE A 198 14.77 19.00 19.94
N LEU A 199 15.90 19.38 20.51
CA LEU A 199 16.81 18.48 21.20
C LEU A 199 16.38 18.41 22.67
N LEU A 200 16.08 17.20 23.13
CA LEU A 200 15.74 16.88 24.51
C LEU A 200 16.95 16.22 25.16
N GLN A 201 17.38 16.73 26.30
CA GLN A 201 18.49 16.16 27.09
C GLN A 201 18.02 15.95 28.53
N TYR A 202 18.25 14.75 29.05
CA TYR A 202 17.85 14.33 30.40
C TYR A 202 19.08 14.10 31.27
N HIS A 203 19.20 14.91 32.32
CA HIS A 203 20.20 14.78 33.36
C HIS A 203 19.54 14.12 34.57
N ILE A 204 19.82 12.84 34.76
CA ILE A 204 19.17 11.96 35.74
C ILE A 204 20.09 11.82 36.94
N HIS A 205 19.59 12.15 38.13
CA HIS A 205 20.33 12.01 39.38
C HIS A 205 20.41 10.53 39.77
N THR A 206 21.62 10.02 39.95
CA THR A 206 21.88 8.64 40.39
C THR A 206 22.76 8.64 41.65
N PRO A 207 22.86 7.51 42.38
CA PRO A 207 23.79 7.37 43.50
C PRO A 207 25.25 7.69 43.13
N ASP A 208 25.63 7.43 41.88
CA ASP A 208 26.98 7.64 41.34
C ASP A 208 27.12 8.99 40.61
N GLY A 209 26.19 9.93 40.84
CA GLY A 209 26.17 11.28 40.29
C GLY A 209 25.21 11.46 39.10
N LEU A 210 25.27 12.63 38.47
CA LEU A 210 24.37 13.04 37.38
C LEU A 210 24.77 12.39 36.04
N THR A 211 23.79 12.08 35.17
CA THR A 211 24.07 11.77 33.75
C THR A 211 24.41 13.04 32.99
N GLU A 212 25.34 12.96 32.04
CA GLU A 212 25.88 14.14 31.35
C GLU A 212 25.97 13.94 29.84
N SER A 213 25.68 15.00 29.09
CA SER A 213 25.56 14.92 27.63
C SER A 213 26.87 14.57 26.91
N TRP A 214 28.03 14.89 27.49
CA TRP A 214 29.33 14.55 26.88
C TRP A 214 29.66 13.05 26.95
N TRP A 215 28.94 12.27 27.76
CA TRP A 215 29.06 10.81 27.78
C TRP A 215 28.09 10.11 26.81
N ASN A 216 27.30 10.86 26.03
CA ASN A 216 26.47 10.30 24.97
C ASN A 216 27.33 9.95 23.75
N THR A 217 28.20 8.96 23.95
CA THR A 217 29.05 8.33 22.93
C THR A 217 28.66 6.87 22.80
N GLY A 218 29.06 6.24 21.71
CA GLY A 218 28.84 4.82 21.47
C GLY A 218 29.96 4.22 20.63
N ALA A 219 30.11 2.90 20.68
CA ALA A 219 31.02 2.19 19.80
C ALA A 219 30.44 2.12 18.37
N GLU A 220 31.32 2.19 17.38
CA GLU A 220 30.96 1.88 16.00
C GLU A 220 30.57 0.41 15.87
N CYS A 221 29.51 0.16 15.10
CA CYS A 221 28.92 -1.12 14.81
C CYS A 221 29.11 -1.47 13.32
N PRO A 222 29.23 -2.76 12.98
CA PRO A 222 29.38 -3.18 11.59
C PRO A 222 28.14 -2.82 10.77
N ARG A 223 28.36 -2.45 9.50
CA ARG A 223 27.29 -2.34 8.51
C ARG A 223 27.08 -3.69 7.85
N ALA A 224 25.83 -4.02 7.54
CA ALA A 224 25.53 -5.12 6.63
C ALA A 224 26.19 -4.83 5.26
N SER A 225 27.10 -5.70 4.83
CA SER A 225 27.74 -5.61 3.51
C SER A 225 27.83 -7.02 2.93
N GLY A 226 27.02 -7.26 1.90
CA GLY A 226 27.03 -8.45 1.07
C GLY A 226 26.99 -8.06 -0.41
N THR A 227 27.30 -9.01 -1.30
CA THR A 227 27.28 -8.76 -2.75
C THR A 227 25.85 -8.96 -3.28
N PRO A 228 25.16 -7.92 -3.78
CA PRO A 228 23.90 -8.11 -4.48
C PRO A 228 24.16 -8.86 -5.79
N ASP A 229 23.57 -10.04 -5.96
CA ASP A 229 23.59 -10.82 -7.20
C ASP A 229 22.48 -10.39 -8.18
N GLY A 230 21.66 -9.40 -7.77
CA GLY A 230 20.52 -8.90 -8.54
C GLY A 230 19.32 -9.84 -8.53
N GLN A 231 19.34 -10.92 -7.75
CA GLN A 231 18.28 -11.90 -7.65
C GLN A 231 17.62 -11.85 -6.27
N ILE A 232 16.31 -12.14 -6.25
CA ILE A 232 15.54 -12.31 -5.02
C ILE A 232 15.39 -13.81 -4.80
N HIS A 233 15.95 -14.30 -3.70
CA HIS A 233 15.83 -15.68 -3.28
C HIS A 233 14.60 -15.84 -2.38
N CYS A 234 13.75 -16.82 -2.65
CA CYS A 234 12.61 -17.19 -1.80
C CYS A 234 12.95 -18.49 -1.07
N ASP A 235 12.57 -18.61 0.20
CA ASP A 235 12.70 -19.87 0.95
C ASP A 235 11.74 -20.97 0.45
N HIS A 236 10.75 -20.61 -0.38
CA HIS A 236 9.83 -21.53 -1.02
C HIS A 236 10.06 -21.62 -2.53
N GLU A 237 10.07 -22.86 -3.03
CA GLU A 237 9.96 -23.15 -4.46
C GLU A 237 8.58 -22.72 -5.02
N PRO A 238 8.49 -22.33 -6.31
CA PRO A 238 7.22 -22.01 -6.94
C PRO A 238 6.18 -23.13 -6.77
N GLY A 239 4.97 -22.77 -6.30
CA GLY A 239 3.88 -23.71 -6.04
C GLY A 239 3.93 -24.38 -4.66
N ALA A 240 5.04 -24.29 -3.92
CA ALA A 240 5.11 -24.84 -2.56
C ALA A 240 4.20 -24.10 -1.58
N PHE A 241 4.04 -22.78 -1.74
CA PHE A 241 3.10 -22.01 -0.92
C PHE A 241 1.64 -22.39 -1.23
N GLN A 242 1.31 -22.64 -2.51
CA GLN A 242 -0.03 -23.06 -2.95
C GLN A 242 -0.49 -24.35 -2.24
N GLN A 243 0.42 -25.31 -2.08
CA GLN A 243 0.14 -26.56 -1.36
C GLN A 243 -0.18 -26.30 0.12
N LYS A 244 0.45 -25.29 0.74
CA LYS A 244 0.13 -24.88 2.11
C LYS A 244 -1.24 -24.23 2.18
N VAL A 245 -1.61 -23.40 1.20
CA VAL A 245 -2.96 -22.82 1.10
C VAL A 245 -4.01 -23.92 1.05
N GLU A 246 -3.84 -24.95 0.22
CA GLU A 246 -4.78 -26.08 0.17
C GLU A 246 -4.90 -26.79 1.52
N ARG A 247 -3.78 -27.00 2.23
CA ARG A 247 -3.81 -27.59 3.56
C ARG A 247 -4.55 -26.72 4.59
N ILE A 248 -4.43 -25.39 4.50
CA ILE A 248 -5.22 -24.48 5.33
C ILE A 248 -6.70 -24.59 4.98
N ARG A 249 -7.07 -24.61 3.70
CA ARG A 249 -8.47 -24.78 3.26
C ARG A 249 -9.09 -26.07 3.79
N GLU A 250 -8.36 -27.18 3.76
CA GLU A 250 -8.79 -28.44 4.36
C GLU A 250 -8.99 -28.34 5.89
N GLY A 251 -8.11 -27.61 6.59
CA GLY A 251 -8.23 -27.35 8.03
C GLY A 251 -9.45 -26.48 8.37
N CYS A 252 -9.68 -25.42 7.62
CA CYS A 252 -10.87 -24.58 7.72
C CYS A 252 -12.15 -25.42 7.50
N GLN A 253 -12.16 -26.29 6.49
CA GLN A 253 -13.31 -27.15 6.20
C GLN A 253 -13.63 -28.12 7.34
N ARG A 254 -12.61 -28.63 8.04
CA ARG A 254 -12.78 -29.50 9.21
C ARG A 254 -13.21 -28.74 10.47
N GLY A 255 -13.01 -27.42 10.49
CA GLY A 255 -13.24 -26.59 11.67
C GLY A 255 -12.06 -26.57 12.65
N ASP A 256 -10.84 -26.83 12.17
CA ASP A 256 -9.63 -26.77 13.00
C ASP A 256 -9.30 -25.31 13.40
N PHE A 257 -9.58 -24.37 12.50
CA PHE A 257 -9.39 -22.93 12.63
C PHE A 257 -10.27 -22.19 11.59
N PHE A 258 -10.43 -20.88 11.73
CA PHE A 258 -11.19 -20.04 10.80
C PHE A 258 -10.30 -19.43 9.72
N GLU A 259 -9.16 -18.90 10.14
CA GLU A 259 -8.18 -18.23 9.27
C GLU A 259 -6.76 -18.43 9.81
N ILE A 260 -5.79 -18.52 8.91
CA ILE A 260 -4.35 -18.63 9.24
C ILE A 260 -3.57 -17.65 8.35
N VAL A 261 -2.64 -16.91 8.91
CA VAL A 261 -1.72 -16.07 8.14
C VAL A 261 -0.37 -16.78 8.02
N LEU A 262 -0.07 -17.32 6.84
CA LEU A 262 1.24 -17.90 6.53
C LEU A 262 2.11 -16.91 5.76
N SER A 263 3.42 -17.06 5.91
CA SER A 263 4.40 -16.18 5.29
C SER A 263 5.53 -16.91 4.56
N GLN A 264 6.18 -16.18 3.66
CA GLN A 264 7.39 -16.57 2.94
C GLN A 264 8.50 -15.56 3.23
N ALA A 265 9.74 -16.02 3.27
CA ALA A 265 10.92 -15.18 3.45
C ALA A 265 11.66 -14.99 2.12
N PHE A 266 11.95 -13.74 1.80
CA PHE A 266 12.64 -13.33 0.59
C PHE A 266 13.93 -12.61 0.96
N SER A 267 15.05 -12.95 0.33
CA SER A 267 16.34 -12.35 0.64
C SER A 267 17.15 -11.98 -0.60
N THR A 268 18.01 -10.98 -0.45
CA THR A 268 19.00 -10.58 -1.44
C THR A 268 20.24 -10.00 -0.74
N GLY A 269 21.37 -9.96 -1.43
CA GLY A 269 22.59 -9.31 -0.92
C GLY A 269 22.39 -7.79 -0.80
N PHE A 270 22.93 -7.18 0.27
CA PHE A 270 22.76 -5.75 0.54
C PHE A 270 24.10 -5.04 0.66
N ASN A 271 24.31 -3.95 -0.10
CA ASN A 271 25.57 -3.20 -0.12
C ASN A 271 25.39 -1.66 -0.04
N ASP A 272 24.27 -1.19 0.50
CA ASP A 272 24.03 0.24 0.72
C ASP A 272 24.01 0.54 2.24
N THR A 273 23.64 1.76 2.61
CA THR A 273 23.46 2.18 3.99
C THR A 273 22.00 1.98 4.43
N PRO A 274 21.75 1.52 5.67
CA PRO A 274 20.41 1.45 6.23
C PRO A 274 19.63 2.78 6.12
N SER A 275 20.30 3.91 6.30
CA SER A 275 19.71 5.25 6.18
C SER A 275 19.30 5.60 4.74
N ALA A 276 20.07 5.20 3.72
CA ALA A 276 19.67 5.38 2.32
C ALA A 276 18.42 4.54 1.99
N LEU A 277 18.41 3.27 2.41
CA LEU A 277 17.25 2.39 2.28
C LEU A 277 16.02 2.99 2.97
N PHE A 278 16.18 3.49 4.19
CA PHE A 278 15.10 4.11 4.96
C PHE A 278 14.49 5.32 4.24
N ARG A 279 15.31 6.21 3.69
CA ARG A 279 14.82 7.35 2.90
C ARG A 279 14.04 6.91 1.68
N GLN A 280 14.55 5.92 0.92
CA GLN A 280 13.86 5.39 -0.25
C GLN A 280 12.52 4.74 0.12
N ILE A 281 12.45 4.00 1.22
CA ILE A 281 11.20 3.41 1.72
C ILE A 281 10.21 4.53 2.10
N CYS A 282 10.64 5.55 2.84
CA CYS A 282 9.78 6.67 3.23
C CYS A 282 9.23 7.45 2.01
N GLU A 283 10.05 7.66 0.97
CA GLU A 283 9.63 8.32 -0.27
C GLU A 283 8.65 7.47 -1.08
N ARG A 284 8.88 6.14 -1.13
CA ARG A 284 8.07 5.24 -1.95
C ARG A 284 6.77 4.81 -1.26
N ASN A 285 6.80 4.61 0.06
CA ASN A 285 5.70 4.05 0.85
C ASN A 285 5.47 4.85 2.14
N PRO A 286 4.94 6.09 2.06
CA PRO A 286 4.56 6.85 3.25
C PRO A 286 3.59 6.06 4.13
N SER A 287 3.88 5.99 5.43
CA SER A 287 3.18 5.16 6.41
C SER A 287 3.18 5.82 7.80
N PRO A 288 2.17 5.54 8.64
CA PRO A 288 2.09 6.07 10.00
C PRO A 288 3.23 5.61 10.92
N TYR A 289 3.82 4.44 10.63
CA TYR A 289 4.90 3.85 11.42
C TYR A 289 6.11 3.51 10.53
N SER A 290 6.86 4.53 10.11
CA SER A 290 8.15 4.32 9.44
C SER A 290 9.28 4.30 10.45
N PHE A 291 10.23 3.39 10.30
CA PHE A 291 11.32 3.23 11.26
C PHE A 291 12.64 2.74 10.64
N LEU A 292 13.73 3.15 11.27
CA LEU A 292 15.07 2.58 11.15
C LEU A 292 15.61 2.37 12.56
N ILE A 293 15.86 1.13 12.95
CA ILE A 293 16.42 0.78 14.27
C ILE A 293 17.74 0.07 14.04
N ASN A 294 18.83 0.64 14.55
CA ASN A 294 20.14 0.00 14.53
C ASN A 294 20.42 -0.65 15.88
N MET A 295 20.41 -1.99 15.89
CA MET A 295 20.63 -2.84 17.07
C MET A 295 22.10 -3.24 17.21
N GLY A 296 22.98 -2.73 16.36
CA GLY A 296 24.41 -3.02 16.32
C GLY A 296 24.75 -4.08 15.28
N ARG A 297 24.49 -5.36 15.58
CA ARG A 297 24.78 -6.46 14.64
C ARG A 297 23.73 -6.63 13.54
N GLU A 298 22.54 -6.11 13.77
CA GLU A 298 21.41 -6.17 12.85
C GLU A 298 20.67 -4.83 12.84
N GLN A 299 19.93 -4.59 11.77
CA GLN A 299 19.09 -3.42 11.62
C GLN A 299 17.72 -3.82 11.07
N ILE A 300 16.69 -3.09 11.46
CA ILE A 300 15.37 -3.20 10.84
C ILE A 300 14.95 -1.86 10.25
N VAL A 301 14.48 -1.90 9.01
CA VAL A 301 14.08 -0.73 8.23
C VAL A 301 12.70 -1.00 7.64
N GLY A 302 11.71 -0.18 7.94
CA GLY A 302 10.34 -0.48 7.53
C GLY A 302 9.42 0.72 7.47
N ALA A 303 8.26 0.49 6.87
CA ALA A 303 7.15 1.42 6.81
C ALA A 303 5.86 0.62 6.98
N SER A 304 5.41 0.54 8.24
CA SER A 304 4.25 -0.26 8.60
C SER A 304 2.96 0.56 8.46
N PRO A 305 1.95 0.02 7.75
CA PRO A 305 0.65 0.66 7.62
C PRO A 305 -0.23 0.46 8.87
N GLU A 306 0.07 -0.54 9.70
CA GLU A 306 -0.87 -1.06 10.70
C GLU A 306 -0.47 -0.67 12.12
N MET A 307 -1.40 0.01 12.82
CA MET A 307 -1.29 0.29 14.24
C MET A 307 -1.50 -1.01 15.02
N TYR A 308 -0.54 -1.35 15.88
CA TYR A 308 -0.69 -2.49 16.78
C TYR A 308 -1.46 -2.08 18.04
N VAL A 309 -0.86 -1.21 18.85
CA VAL A 309 -1.47 -0.68 20.07
C VAL A 309 -1.07 0.77 20.22
N ARG A 310 -2.04 1.64 20.48
CA ARG A 310 -1.82 2.99 20.99
C ARG A 310 -2.56 3.19 22.30
N ILE A 311 -1.84 3.71 23.29
CA ILE A 311 -2.39 4.13 24.59
C ILE A 311 -2.18 5.62 24.78
N SER A 312 -3.28 6.35 25.05
CA SER A 312 -3.27 7.75 25.45
C SER A 312 -4.06 7.93 26.73
N GLY A 313 -3.38 8.07 27.87
CA GLY A 313 -4.02 7.99 29.18
C GLY A 313 -4.56 6.58 29.41
N ASN A 314 -5.88 6.43 29.54
CA ASN A 314 -6.58 5.15 29.64
C ASN A 314 -7.21 4.69 28.31
N ARG A 315 -7.12 5.48 27.24
CA ARG A 315 -7.68 5.16 25.93
C ARG A 315 -6.79 4.14 25.23
N PHE A 316 -7.31 2.95 24.95
CA PHE A 316 -6.66 1.88 24.18
C PHE A 316 -7.26 1.83 22.78
N GLU A 317 -6.42 2.03 21.76
CA GLU A 317 -6.75 1.96 20.35
C GLU A 317 -5.94 0.87 19.63
N THR A 318 -6.59 0.20 18.68
CA THR A 318 -5.97 -0.67 17.66
C THR A 318 -6.68 -0.46 16.31
N SER A 319 -6.08 -0.87 15.21
CA SER A 319 -6.68 -0.71 13.88
C SER A 319 -6.30 -1.84 12.93
N PRO A 320 -7.06 -2.95 12.91
CA PRO A 320 -6.80 -4.03 11.99
C PRO A 320 -7.03 -3.57 10.56
N ILE A 321 -6.20 -4.08 9.65
CA ILE A 321 -6.24 -3.77 8.22
C ILE A 321 -6.42 -5.06 7.45
N SER A 322 -7.33 -5.05 6.49
CA SER A 322 -7.45 -6.10 5.48
C SER A 322 -7.91 -5.48 4.17
N GLY A 323 -7.59 -6.11 3.04
CA GLY A 323 -7.89 -5.59 1.72
C GLY A 323 -7.03 -4.40 1.28
N THR A 324 -6.49 -4.49 0.06
CA THR A 324 -5.60 -3.48 -0.50
C THR A 324 -5.83 -3.33 -2.00
N VAL A 325 -5.95 -2.11 -2.49
CA VAL A 325 -5.95 -1.82 -3.93
C VAL A 325 -4.95 -0.73 -4.32
N PRO A 326 -4.30 -0.84 -5.49
CA PRO A 326 -3.38 0.19 -5.96
C PRO A 326 -4.11 1.43 -6.50
N VAL A 327 -3.58 2.59 -6.14
CA VAL A 327 -3.91 3.91 -6.70
C VAL A 327 -3.03 4.11 -7.94
N GLY A 328 -3.64 4.26 -9.11
CA GLY A 328 -2.90 4.50 -10.36
C GLY A 328 -3.64 4.05 -11.60
N GLY A 329 -3.16 4.50 -12.77
CA GLY A 329 -3.92 4.47 -14.02
C GLY A 329 -4.69 5.78 -14.17
N ASP A 330 -6.00 5.70 -14.28
CA ASP A 330 -6.90 6.87 -14.25
C ASP A 330 -7.84 6.85 -13.02
N PRO A 331 -8.50 7.98 -12.69
CA PRO A 331 -9.41 8.05 -11.54
C PRO A 331 -10.60 7.08 -11.62
N MET A 332 -11.07 6.73 -12.82
CA MET A 332 -12.18 5.80 -13.01
C MET A 332 -11.74 4.36 -12.75
N GLU A 333 -10.57 3.96 -13.24
CA GLU A 333 -9.98 2.66 -12.92
C GLU A 333 -9.75 2.51 -11.42
N THR A 334 -9.24 3.55 -10.76
CA THR A 334 -9.09 3.56 -9.31
C THR A 334 -10.44 3.43 -8.60
N ALA A 335 -11.49 4.11 -9.07
CA ALA A 335 -12.83 3.99 -8.52
C ALA A 335 -13.41 2.57 -8.67
N GLU A 336 -13.21 1.91 -9.81
CA GLU A 336 -13.63 0.51 -10.02
C GLU A 336 -12.85 -0.48 -9.15
N ARG A 337 -11.55 -0.24 -8.90
CA ARG A 337 -10.77 -1.02 -7.95
C ARG A 337 -11.28 -0.84 -6.52
N ILE A 338 -11.55 0.40 -6.09
CA ILE A 338 -12.15 0.68 -4.78
C ILE A 338 -13.51 -0.02 -4.66
N LYS A 339 -14.35 0.07 -5.71
CA LYS A 339 -15.66 -0.58 -5.74
C LYS A 339 -15.54 -2.10 -5.61
N THR A 340 -14.57 -2.71 -6.29
CA THR A 340 -14.24 -4.14 -6.14
C THR A 340 -13.83 -4.47 -4.70
N LEU A 341 -12.96 -3.65 -4.08
CA LEU A 341 -12.52 -3.83 -2.69
C LEU A 341 -13.68 -3.77 -1.68
N ILE A 342 -14.50 -2.73 -1.75
CA ILE A 342 -15.63 -2.56 -0.80
C ILE A 342 -16.76 -3.57 -1.04
N SER A 343 -16.86 -4.14 -2.24
CA SER A 343 -17.87 -5.16 -2.56
C SER A 343 -17.35 -6.59 -2.36
N SER A 344 -16.08 -6.77 -1.99
CA SER A 344 -15.50 -8.09 -1.78
C SER A 344 -15.97 -8.70 -0.45
N GLU A 345 -16.74 -9.79 -0.54
CA GLU A 345 -17.20 -10.57 0.62
C GLU A 345 -16.04 -11.25 1.36
N LYS A 346 -14.97 -11.64 0.63
CA LYS A 346 -13.75 -12.22 1.21
C LYS A 346 -13.08 -11.20 2.14
N GLU A 347 -12.75 -10.02 1.60
CA GLU A 347 -12.04 -8.97 2.36
C GLU A 347 -12.90 -8.44 3.52
N GLU A 348 -14.23 -8.39 3.35
CA GLU A 348 -15.15 -8.08 4.44
C GLU A 348 -15.11 -9.13 5.55
N SER A 349 -15.12 -10.41 5.20
CA SER A 349 -15.12 -11.51 6.16
C SER A 349 -13.80 -11.54 6.93
N GLU A 350 -12.68 -11.38 6.24
CA GLU A 350 -11.34 -11.29 6.82
C GLU A 350 -11.24 -10.17 7.85
N LEU A 351 -11.60 -8.94 7.46
CA LEU A 351 -11.54 -7.80 8.37
C LEU A 351 -12.49 -7.98 9.56
N THR A 352 -13.66 -8.58 9.34
CA THR A 352 -14.63 -8.84 10.42
C THR A 352 -14.05 -9.75 11.48
N MET A 353 -13.39 -10.84 11.08
CA MET A 353 -12.77 -11.77 12.02
C MET A 353 -11.63 -11.10 12.78
N CYS A 354 -10.76 -10.36 12.10
CA CYS A 354 -9.70 -9.60 12.75
C CYS A 354 -10.26 -8.62 13.80
N THR A 355 -11.27 -7.83 13.43
CA THR A 355 -11.93 -6.88 14.34
C THR A 355 -12.57 -7.57 15.54
N ASP A 356 -13.21 -8.72 15.38
CA ASP A 356 -13.83 -9.45 16.50
C ASP A 356 -12.79 -10.05 17.45
N VAL A 357 -11.67 -10.54 16.94
CA VAL A 357 -10.54 -11.00 17.76
C VAL A 357 -9.92 -9.83 18.52
N ASP A 358 -9.72 -8.69 17.87
CA ASP A 358 -9.20 -7.48 18.50
C ASP A 358 -10.10 -7.00 19.64
N ARG A 359 -11.42 -6.95 19.40
CA ARG A 359 -12.43 -6.64 20.43
C ARG A 359 -12.39 -7.62 21.60
N ASN A 360 -12.21 -8.91 21.32
CA ASN A 360 -12.07 -9.94 22.35
C ASN A 360 -10.82 -9.70 23.22
N ASP A 361 -9.69 -9.40 22.61
CA ASP A 361 -8.44 -9.16 23.34
C ASP A 361 -8.51 -7.91 24.20
N MET A 362 -9.11 -6.83 23.66
CA MET A 362 -9.34 -5.59 24.40
C MET A 362 -10.28 -5.83 25.60
N ALA A 363 -11.33 -6.64 25.43
CA ALA A 363 -12.31 -6.89 26.47
C ALA A 363 -11.72 -7.53 27.75
N ARG A 364 -10.56 -8.18 27.66
CA ARG A 364 -9.85 -8.75 28.83
C ARG A 364 -9.29 -7.69 29.78
N VAL A 365 -8.92 -6.52 29.26
CA VAL A 365 -8.20 -5.47 30.00
C VAL A 365 -8.92 -4.12 29.99
N CYS A 366 -10.02 -4.00 29.26
CA CYS A 366 -10.85 -2.81 29.19
C CYS A 366 -12.08 -2.87 30.11
N LYS A 367 -12.54 -1.71 30.54
CA LYS A 367 -13.79 -1.55 31.30
C LYS A 367 -14.97 -2.11 30.49
N PRO A 368 -15.85 -2.93 31.09
CA PRO A 368 -17.01 -3.48 30.41
C PRO A 368 -17.86 -2.40 29.71
N GLY A 369 -18.21 -2.64 28.45
CA GLY A 369 -19.03 -1.72 27.64
C GLY A 369 -18.27 -0.54 27.02
N THR A 370 -16.96 -0.41 27.25
CA THR A 370 -16.15 0.67 26.65
C THR A 370 -15.57 0.31 25.29
N VAL A 371 -15.37 -0.99 25.00
CA VAL A 371 -14.86 -1.47 23.71
C VAL A 371 -15.88 -1.21 22.60
N LYS A 372 -15.53 -0.37 21.63
CA LYS A 372 -16.37 0.12 20.54
C LYS A 372 -15.62 0.10 19.21
N LEU A 373 -16.34 -0.28 18.16
CA LEU A 373 -15.91 -0.07 16.78
C LEU A 373 -16.34 1.33 16.36
N LEU A 374 -15.38 2.25 16.24
CA LEU A 374 -15.64 3.66 15.91
C LEU A 374 -15.90 3.83 14.41
N GLU A 375 -15.09 3.17 13.60
CA GLU A 375 -15.15 3.23 12.14
C GLU A 375 -15.01 1.82 11.59
N ARG A 376 -15.85 1.47 10.61
CA ARG A 376 -15.86 0.15 9.98
C ARG A 376 -15.63 0.27 8.48
N ARG A 377 -14.70 -0.53 7.95
CA ARG A 377 -14.31 -0.60 6.54
C ARG A 377 -14.02 0.77 5.96
N MET A 378 -13.40 1.64 6.76
CA MET A 378 -12.99 2.96 6.29
C MET A 378 -11.93 2.79 5.22
N LEU A 379 -12.09 3.52 4.10
CA LEU A 379 -11.09 3.57 3.05
C LEU A 379 -9.96 4.53 3.45
N GLU A 380 -8.84 3.96 3.86
CA GLU A 380 -7.65 4.73 4.20
C GLU A 380 -6.74 4.83 2.97
N ARG A 381 -6.60 6.04 2.44
CA ARG A 381 -5.86 6.31 1.22
C ARG A 381 -4.42 6.73 1.52
N TYR A 382 -3.48 5.95 1.01
CA TYR A 382 -2.06 6.25 0.95
C TYR A 382 -1.70 6.78 -0.45
N SER A 383 -0.44 7.18 -0.65
CA SER A 383 0.01 7.76 -1.92
C SER A 383 -0.19 6.80 -3.11
N ARG A 384 -0.02 5.49 -2.88
CA ARG A 384 -0.07 4.44 -3.91
C ARG A 384 -1.08 3.33 -3.65
N LEU A 385 -1.66 3.27 -2.45
CA LEU A 385 -2.52 2.16 -2.02
C LEU A 385 -3.74 2.71 -1.29
N ILE A 386 -4.83 1.96 -1.28
CA ILE A 386 -5.99 2.17 -0.42
C ILE A 386 -6.24 0.89 0.36
N HIS A 387 -6.41 1.01 1.67
CA HIS A 387 -6.71 -0.08 2.58
C HIS A 387 -8.14 0.06 3.12
N THR A 388 -8.80 -1.07 3.40
CA THR A 388 -9.97 -1.07 4.29
C THR A 388 -9.52 -1.28 5.72
N VAL A 389 -9.98 -0.41 6.62
CA VAL A 389 -9.50 -0.35 8.00
C VAL A 389 -10.67 -0.24 8.96
N ASP A 390 -10.61 -1.00 10.04
CA ASP A 390 -11.49 -0.84 11.20
C ASP A 390 -10.73 -0.09 12.30
N HIS A 391 -11.43 0.73 13.09
CA HIS A 391 -10.84 1.45 14.22
C HIS A 391 -11.57 1.07 15.50
N VAL A 392 -10.86 0.41 16.41
CA VAL A 392 -11.42 -0.10 17.66
C VAL A 392 -10.80 0.66 18.84
N GLU A 393 -11.66 1.08 19.76
CA GLU A 393 -11.27 1.79 20.98
C GLU A 393 -11.88 1.11 22.21
N GLY A 394 -11.17 1.13 23.33
CA GLY A 394 -11.68 0.82 24.65
C GLY A 394 -11.01 1.67 25.73
N GLU A 395 -11.54 1.62 26.95
CA GLU A 395 -10.94 2.26 28.11
C GLU A 395 -10.31 1.19 28.99
N LEU A 396 -9.00 1.27 29.28
CA LEU A 396 -8.33 0.34 30.19
C LEU A 396 -8.96 0.35 31.58
N LEU A 397 -8.98 -0.82 32.23
CA LEU A 397 -9.28 -0.94 33.66
C LEU A 397 -8.27 -0.13 34.48
N ASP A 398 -8.69 0.39 35.63
CA ASP A 398 -7.88 1.33 36.42
C ASP A 398 -6.60 0.67 36.98
N GLU A 399 -6.64 -0.65 37.18
CA GLU A 399 -5.52 -1.48 37.61
C GLU A 399 -4.66 -2.03 36.47
N ARG A 400 -4.98 -1.70 35.20
CA ARG A 400 -4.23 -2.15 34.02
C ARG A 400 -3.36 -1.03 33.46
N ASP A 401 -2.25 -1.41 32.86
CA ASP A 401 -1.29 -0.49 32.25
C ASP A 401 -1.14 -0.73 30.74
N ALA A 402 -0.38 0.13 30.07
CA ALA A 402 -0.18 0.04 28.64
C ALA A 402 0.55 -1.24 28.20
N LEU A 403 1.29 -1.90 29.09
CA LEU A 403 1.91 -3.19 28.80
C LEU A 403 0.87 -4.32 28.81
N ASP A 404 -0.19 -4.21 29.62
CA ASP A 404 -1.31 -5.15 29.56
C ASP A 404 -2.00 -5.11 28.18
N ALA A 405 -2.14 -3.92 27.60
CA ALA A 405 -2.69 -3.74 26.25
C ALA A 405 -1.81 -4.40 25.17
N ILE A 406 -0.48 -4.23 25.25
CA ILE A 406 0.46 -4.90 24.35
C ILE A 406 0.38 -6.43 24.50
N LEU A 407 0.30 -6.93 25.73
CA LEU A 407 0.35 -8.36 26.02
C LEU A 407 -0.94 -9.08 25.66
N THR A 408 -2.10 -8.51 25.99
CA THR A 408 -3.40 -9.13 25.68
C THR A 408 -3.63 -9.28 24.18
N HIS A 409 -3.04 -8.38 23.39
CA HIS A 409 -3.19 -8.33 21.95
C HIS A 409 -2.15 -9.19 21.19
N MET A 410 -1.18 -9.75 21.91
CA MET A 410 -0.01 -10.43 21.32
C MET A 410 -0.37 -11.77 20.67
N TRP A 411 -0.14 -12.00 19.39
CA TRP A 411 0.00 -11.02 18.30
C TRP A 411 -1.31 -10.85 17.54
N ALA A 412 -1.46 -9.75 16.79
CA ALA A 412 -2.69 -9.41 16.09
C ALA A 412 -3.18 -10.54 15.15
N CYS A 413 -4.49 -10.62 14.97
CA CYS A 413 -5.11 -11.65 14.14
C CYS A 413 -4.67 -11.55 12.66
N THR A 414 -4.49 -10.31 12.19
CA THR A 414 -4.01 -9.91 10.85
C THR A 414 -2.66 -10.52 10.45
N VAL A 415 -1.91 -11.02 11.43
CA VAL A 415 -0.60 -11.65 11.19
C VAL A 415 -0.50 -13.06 11.75
N THR A 416 -1.50 -13.56 12.47
CA THR A 416 -1.50 -14.90 13.05
C THR A 416 -2.64 -15.74 12.49
N GLY A 417 -3.85 -15.38 12.87
CA GLY A 417 -5.10 -16.04 12.51
C GLY A 417 -5.96 -16.35 13.73
N SER A 418 -7.02 -17.11 13.54
CA SER A 418 -8.03 -17.37 14.56
C SER A 418 -8.53 -18.82 14.54
N PRO A 419 -8.65 -19.50 15.71
CA PRO A 419 -8.24 -19.06 17.05
C PRO A 419 -6.73 -18.92 17.22
N LYS A 420 -6.26 -17.85 17.88
CA LYS A 420 -4.82 -17.47 17.96
C LYS A 420 -3.86 -18.60 18.34
N PRO A 421 -4.05 -19.37 19.44
CA PRO A 421 -3.09 -20.41 19.82
C PRO A 421 -2.94 -21.50 18.75
N ILE A 422 -4.06 -21.95 18.17
CA ILE A 422 -4.06 -22.94 17.08
C ILE A 422 -3.42 -22.37 15.83
N ALA A 423 -3.68 -21.08 15.53
CA ALA A 423 -3.10 -20.43 14.38
C ALA A 423 -1.57 -20.31 14.51
N MET A 424 -1.07 -19.91 15.66
CA MET A 424 0.37 -19.83 15.91
C MET A 424 1.05 -21.20 15.93
N GLN A 425 0.39 -22.24 16.45
CA GLN A 425 0.88 -23.62 16.33
C GLN A 425 0.94 -24.07 14.87
N THR A 426 -0.08 -23.74 14.08
CA THR A 426 -0.12 -24.06 12.64
C THR A 426 0.98 -23.33 11.87
N ILE A 427 1.26 -22.07 12.23
CA ILE A 427 2.38 -21.29 11.68
C ILE A 427 3.71 -21.99 11.98
N GLU A 428 3.97 -22.38 13.22
CA GLU A 428 5.21 -23.08 13.61
C GLU A 428 5.34 -24.46 12.93
N ASP A 429 4.23 -25.14 12.65
CA ASP A 429 4.25 -26.44 11.96
C ASP A 429 4.43 -26.33 10.43
N LEU A 430 3.99 -25.24 9.82
CA LEU A 430 3.92 -25.10 8.35
C LEU A 430 4.92 -24.12 7.76
N GLU A 431 5.38 -23.09 8.47
CA GLU A 431 6.43 -22.21 7.96
C GLU A 431 7.79 -22.95 7.90
N LEU A 432 8.76 -22.41 7.16
CA LEU A 432 10.06 -23.07 6.99
C LEU A 432 11.11 -22.58 7.99
N SER A 433 10.83 -21.48 8.69
CA SER A 433 11.77 -20.85 9.61
C SER A 433 11.06 -19.89 10.58
N PRO A 434 11.65 -19.61 11.76
CA PRO A 434 11.10 -18.68 12.74
C PRO A 434 10.86 -17.29 12.14
N ARG A 435 9.89 -16.56 12.68
CA ARG A 435 9.53 -15.22 12.20
C ARG A 435 10.48 -14.11 12.64
N GLY A 436 11.19 -14.30 13.75
CA GLY A 436 12.06 -13.26 14.32
C GLY A 436 11.28 -11.97 14.54
N TRP A 437 11.70 -10.88 13.89
CA TRP A 437 11.04 -9.58 14.01
C TRP A 437 9.70 -9.47 13.28
N TYR A 438 9.46 -10.25 12.22
CA TYR A 438 8.21 -10.17 11.44
C TYR A 438 7.00 -10.54 12.29
N SER A 439 5.88 -9.82 12.15
CA SER A 439 4.65 -10.01 12.96
C SER A 439 4.78 -9.64 14.44
N GLY A 440 5.92 -9.08 14.87
CA GLY A 440 6.03 -8.40 16.16
C GLY A 440 5.53 -6.96 16.08
N CYS A 441 6.08 -6.06 16.92
CA CYS A 441 5.80 -4.63 16.83
C CYS A 441 7.03 -3.75 17.08
N ILE A 442 6.97 -2.51 16.63
CA ILE A 442 7.98 -1.46 16.85
C ILE A 442 7.33 -0.21 17.40
N GLY A 443 8.11 0.62 18.08
CA GLY A 443 7.65 1.92 18.55
C GLY A 443 8.28 2.30 19.88
N PHE A 444 7.47 2.87 20.76
CA PHE A 444 7.95 3.41 22.03
C PHE A 444 6.94 3.30 23.16
N LEU A 445 7.51 3.20 24.36
CA LEU A 445 6.84 3.12 25.66
C LEU A 445 7.34 4.28 26.53
N TRP A 446 6.55 5.35 26.65
CA TRP A 446 6.92 6.48 27.49
C TRP A 446 6.55 6.24 28.94
N PHE A 447 7.34 6.82 29.85
CA PHE A 447 7.13 6.63 31.28
C PHE A 447 5.92 7.38 31.83
N ASN A 448 5.27 8.23 31.03
CA ASN A 448 3.95 8.78 31.34
C ASN A 448 2.79 7.83 31.00
N GLY A 449 3.08 6.62 30.50
CA GLY A 449 2.08 5.62 30.12
C GLY A 449 1.62 5.71 28.66
N TYR A 450 2.08 6.70 27.89
CA TYR A 450 1.81 6.75 26.46
C TYR A 450 2.57 5.64 25.73
N VAL A 451 1.85 4.93 24.86
CA VAL A 451 2.41 3.89 23.99
C VAL A 451 1.94 4.16 22.58
N SER A 452 2.84 4.02 21.61
CA SER A 452 2.49 4.06 20.20
C SER A 452 3.34 3.05 19.46
N THR A 453 2.68 2.00 18.96
CA THR A 453 3.34 0.89 18.28
C THR A 453 2.67 0.56 16.95
N GLY A 454 3.48 0.21 15.97
CA GLY A 454 3.04 -0.34 14.68
C GLY A 454 3.52 -1.78 14.54
N MET A 455 2.78 -2.60 13.80
CA MET A 455 3.17 -3.98 13.53
C MET A 455 4.47 -4.03 12.71
N THR A 456 5.33 -5.02 12.94
CA THR A 456 6.55 -5.22 12.13
C THR A 456 6.20 -5.92 10.82
N LEU A 457 5.48 -5.19 9.97
CA LEU A 457 5.13 -5.54 8.61
C LEU A 457 5.94 -4.69 7.65
N ARG A 458 6.06 -5.12 6.38
CA ARG A 458 6.69 -4.29 5.34
C ARG A 458 8.08 -3.80 5.78
N THR A 459 8.85 -4.75 6.33
CA THR A 459 10.11 -4.51 7.04
C THR A 459 11.22 -5.29 6.36
N VAL A 460 12.34 -4.59 6.12
CA VAL A 460 13.62 -5.17 5.70
C VAL A 460 14.45 -5.41 6.95
N HIS A 461 14.81 -6.66 7.19
CA HIS A 461 15.77 -7.08 8.20
C HIS A 461 17.15 -7.20 7.57
N LEU A 462 18.09 -6.38 8.05
CA LEU A 462 19.48 -6.36 7.62
C LEU A 462 20.33 -7.12 8.65
N LYS A 463 20.91 -8.25 8.23
CA LYS A 463 21.78 -9.07 9.08
C LYS A 463 22.75 -9.84 8.19
N ASP A 464 24.01 -9.94 8.62
CA ASP A 464 25.06 -10.73 7.95
C ASP A 464 25.22 -10.44 6.44
N GLY A 465 25.02 -9.18 6.03
CA GLY A 465 25.15 -8.74 4.63
C GLY A 465 23.95 -9.07 3.73
N ALA A 466 22.87 -9.63 4.29
CA ALA A 466 21.62 -9.89 3.59
C ALA A 466 20.53 -8.89 4.00
N ALA A 467 19.69 -8.52 3.03
CA ALA A 467 18.40 -7.87 3.25
C ALA A 467 17.30 -8.92 3.10
N THR A 468 16.55 -9.15 4.18
CA THR A 468 15.45 -10.13 4.21
C THR A 468 14.13 -9.42 4.44
N VAL A 469 13.13 -9.75 3.63
CA VAL A 469 11.74 -9.31 3.78
C VAL A 469 10.86 -10.54 3.93
N ARG A 470 10.01 -10.56 4.94
CA ARG A 470 8.97 -11.59 5.09
C ARG A 470 7.62 -11.00 4.73
N ALA A 471 6.85 -11.73 3.93
CA ALA A 471 5.53 -11.32 3.47
C ALA A 471 4.53 -12.46 3.61
N GLY A 472 3.36 -12.15 4.16
CA GLY A 472 2.28 -13.10 4.41
C GLY A 472 0.99 -12.78 3.69
N ALA A 473 0.10 -13.76 3.68
CA ALA A 473 -1.26 -13.68 3.19
C ALA A 473 -2.20 -14.34 4.19
N THR A 474 -3.38 -13.75 4.36
CA THR A 474 -4.44 -14.32 5.18
C THR A 474 -5.14 -15.41 4.38
N LEU A 475 -5.15 -16.61 4.92
CA LEU A 475 -5.64 -17.81 4.24
C LEU A 475 -6.96 -18.24 4.85
N LEU A 476 -7.99 -18.22 4.02
CA LEU A 476 -9.37 -18.59 4.33
C LEU A 476 -9.76 -19.85 3.54
N TYR A 477 -10.93 -20.41 3.86
CA TYR A 477 -11.50 -21.51 3.08
C TYR A 477 -11.66 -21.16 1.59
N ASP A 478 -12.05 -19.92 1.30
CA ASP A 478 -12.30 -19.40 -0.05
C ASP A 478 -11.05 -18.78 -0.72
N SER A 479 -9.87 -18.90 -0.11
CA SER A 479 -8.62 -18.40 -0.71
C SER A 479 -8.25 -19.17 -1.98
N ASP A 480 -7.78 -18.44 -3.00
CA ASP A 480 -7.25 -19.02 -4.25
C ASP A 480 -5.73 -19.24 -4.12
N PRO A 481 -5.24 -20.50 -4.13
CA PRO A 481 -3.83 -20.78 -3.86
C PRO A 481 -2.84 -20.01 -4.73
N GLU A 482 -3.14 -19.85 -6.02
CA GLU A 482 -2.26 -19.14 -6.97
C GLU A 482 -2.26 -17.63 -6.69
N ALA A 483 -3.42 -17.04 -6.38
CA ALA A 483 -3.52 -15.63 -6.01
C ALA A 483 -2.74 -15.31 -4.73
N GLU A 484 -2.85 -16.14 -3.68
CA GLU A 484 -2.16 -15.88 -2.40
C GLU A 484 -0.63 -15.98 -2.54
N GLU A 485 -0.13 -16.93 -3.34
CA GLU A 485 1.32 -17.00 -3.65
C GLU A 485 1.78 -15.77 -4.45
N ARG A 486 1.00 -15.32 -5.45
CA ARG A 486 1.32 -14.09 -6.19
C ARG A 486 1.32 -12.87 -5.28
N GLU A 487 0.36 -12.76 -4.37
CA GLU A 487 0.22 -11.64 -3.45
C GLU A 487 1.43 -11.49 -2.53
N THR A 488 1.87 -12.58 -1.89
CA THR A 488 3.06 -12.58 -1.03
C THR A 488 4.32 -12.16 -1.77
N ARG A 489 4.52 -12.62 -3.01
CA ARG A 489 5.63 -12.22 -3.88
C ARG A 489 5.59 -10.73 -4.23
N ILE A 490 4.41 -10.20 -4.58
CA ILE A 490 4.22 -8.77 -4.89
C ILE A 490 4.49 -7.89 -3.65
N LYS A 491 3.98 -8.29 -2.48
CA LYS A 491 4.23 -7.59 -1.20
C LYS A 491 5.72 -7.51 -0.89
N ALA A 492 6.46 -8.59 -1.11
CA ALA A 492 7.91 -8.64 -0.86
C ALA A 492 8.72 -7.87 -1.91
N SER A 493 8.39 -7.99 -3.20
CA SER A 493 9.14 -7.34 -4.29
C SER A 493 9.14 -5.82 -4.15
N ALA A 494 8.02 -5.22 -3.72
CA ALA A 494 7.91 -3.77 -3.52
C ALA A 494 8.96 -3.21 -2.53
N PHE A 495 9.35 -3.99 -1.52
CA PHE A 495 10.35 -3.59 -0.52
C PHE A 495 11.77 -3.96 -0.94
N LEU A 496 11.94 -5.11 -1.62
CA LEU A 496 13.26 -5.52 -2.12
C LEU A 496 13.71 -4.70 -3.33
N GLU A 497 12.80 -4.16 -4.15
CA GLU A 497 13.14 -3.22 -5.23
C GLU A 497 13.78 -1.93 -4.71
N ALA A 498 13.45 -1.51 -3.49
CA ALA A 498 14.15 -0.41 -2.83
C ALA A 498 15.59 -0.80 -2.46
N THR A 499 15.82 -2.05 -2.06
CA THR A 499 17.18 -2.53 -1.72
C THR A 499 18.08 -2.72 -2.95
N LEU A 500 17.50 -3.05 -4.11
CA LEU A 500 18.25 -3.29 -5.35
C LEU A 500 18.63 -2.02 -6.12
N GLY A 501 18.24 -0.83 -5.61
CA GLY A 501 18.51 0.45 -6.28
C GLY A 501 17.83 0.63 -7.63
N GLN A 502 16.94 -0.30 -8.03
CA GLN A 502 16.21 -0.21 -9.29
C GLN A 502 15.01 0.73 -9.10
N SER A 503 15.08 1.91 -9.72
CA SER A 503 13.91 2.75 -9.93
C SER A 503 13.16 2.23 -11.16
N ASN A 504 12.28 1.26 -10.98
CA ASN A 504 11.27 1.02 -12.01
C ASN A 504 10.21 2.11 -11.91
N SER A 505 10.52 3.29 -12.46
CA SER A 505 9.48 4.18 -12.95
C SER A 505 8.91 3.54 -14.20
N THR A 506 8.00 2.59 -14.05
CA THR A 506 7.08 2.23 -15.13
C THR A 506 6.09 3.36 -15.33
N GLY A 507 6.59 4.53 -15.73
CA GLY A 507 5.80 5.39 -16.58
C GLY A 507 5.68 4.61 -17.88
N ALA A 508 4.52 4.02 -18.14
CA ALA A 508 4.21 3.50 -19.46
C ALA A 508 4.50 4.64 -20.44
N ALA A 509 5.65 4.53 -21.12
CA ALA A 509 6.03 5.48 -22.15
C ALA A 509 4.92 5.40 -23.18
N ASP A 510 4.26 6.53 -23.34
CA ASP A 510 3.18 6.70 -24.29
C ASP A 510 3.77 6.49 -25.69
N GLY A 511 3.74 5.25 -26.16
CA GLY A 511 4.42 4.83 -27.38
C GLY A 511 3.93 5.70 -28.54
N ALA A 512 4.86 6.38 -29.21
CA ALA A 512 4.53 7.24 -30.34
C ALA A 512 3.67 6.45 -31.34
N LEU A 513 2.46 6.95 -31.56
CA LEU A 513 1.47 6.30 -32.43
C LEU A 513 1.98 6.25 -33.89
N PRO A 514 1.70 5.16 -34.63
CA PRO A 514 2.11 5.04 -36.02
C PRO A 514 1.57 6.20 -36.88
N GLN A 515 2.45 6.80 -37.69
CA GLN A 515 2.13 7.90 -38.61
C GLN A 515 1.53 7.37 -39.94
N SER A 516 0.44 6.62 -39.85
CA SER A 516 -0.23 5.95 -40.99
C SER A 516 -0.77 6.90 -42.06
N GLY A 517 -1.01 8.16 -41.72
CA GLY A 517 -1.50 9.21 -42.61
C GLY A 517 -0.40 10.09 -43.20
N LYS A 518 0.89 9.81 -42.93
CA LYS A 518 1.98 10.64 -43.43
C LYS A 518 1.88 10.80 -44.96
N ASP A 519 2.06 12.03 -45.43
CA ASP A 519 1.96 12.43 -46.85
C ASP A 519 0.56 12.29 -47.49
N ARG A 520 -0.48 11.95 -46.72
CA ARG A 520 -1.87 11.93 -47.19
C ARG A 520 -2.60 13.23 -46.89
N THR A 521 -3.46 13.67 -47.80
CA THR A 521 -4.37 14.81 -47.62
C THR A 521 -5.80 14.33 -47.40
N VAL A 522 -6.39 14.66 -46.26
CA VAL A 522 -7.78 14.34 -45.92
C VAL A 522 -8.64 15.60 -46.03
N LEU A 523 -9.67 15.56 -46.89
CA LEU A 523 -10.71 16.57 -46.90
C LEU A 523 -11.77 16.23 -45.86
N PHE A 524 -11.83 17.02 -44.80
CA PHE A 524 -12.76 16.85 -43.69
C PHE A 524 -13.97 17.77 -43.86
N VAL A 525 -15.15 17.21 -44.02
CA VAL A 525 -16.38 17.95 -44.30
C VAL A 525 -17.17 18.12 -43.02
N ASP A 526 -17.24 19.36 -42.55
CA ASP A 526 -17.93 19.80 -41.33
C ASP A 526 -19.42 20.05 -41.62
N TYR A 527 -20.30 19.24 -41.02
CA TYR A 527 -21.76 19.39 -41.07
C TYR A 527 -22.31 20.13 -39.84
N HIS A 528 -21.54 21.09 -39.30
CA HIS A 528 -21.92 21.94 -38.17
C HIS A 528 -22.04 21.21 -36.84
N ASP A 529 -21.22 20.18 -36.62
CA ASP A 529 -21.14 19.48 -35.35
C ASP A 529 -20.06 20.10 -34.44
N SER A 530 -20.31 20.12 -33.13
CA SER A 530 -19.39 20.69 -32.15
C SER A 530 -18.14 19.82 -31.89
N PHE A 531 -18.13 18.56 -32.35
CA PHE A 531 -17.05 17.58 -32.13
C PHE A 531 -16.06 17.47 -33.30
N VAL A 532 -16.31 18.17 -34.41
CA VAL A 532 -15.52 18.10 -35.67
C VAL A 532 -14.02 18.29 -35.45
N HIS A 533 -13.62 19.24 -34.60
CA HIS A 533 -12.19 19.52 -34.40
C HIS A 533 -11.47 18.46 -33.55
N THR A 534 -12.17 17.76 -32.66
CA THR A 534 -11.62 16.62 -31.90
C THR A 534 -11.38 15.45 -32.84
N LEU A 535 -12.37 15.14 -33.69
CA LEU A 535 -12.26 14.07 -34.68
C LEU A 535 -11.18 14.37 -35.74
N ALA A 536 -11.13 15.61 -36.24
CA ALA A 536 -10.07 16.07 -37.13
C ALA A 536 -8.69 16.07 -36.45
N SER A 537 -8.61 16.30 -35.13
CA SER A 537 -7.36 16.16 -34.37
C SER A 537 -6.86 14.72 -34.37
N TYR A 538 -7.74 13.72 -34.20
CA TYR A 538 -7.34 12.31 -34.27
C TYR A 538 -6.81 11.94 -35.65
N VAL A 539 -7.44 12.45 -36.72
CA VAL A 539 -6.92 12.28 -38.09
C VAL A 539 -5.57 12.98 -38.28
N ARG A 540 -5.34 14.17 -37.70
CA ARG A 540 -4.02 14.83 -37.75
C ARG A 540 -2.94 14.05 -36.99
N GLN A 541 -3.29 13.38 -35.90
CA GLN A 541 -2.36 12.58 -35.10
C GLN A 541 -1.81 11.36 -35.85
N THR A 542 -2.47 10.92 -36.93
CA THR A 542 -1.92 9.90 -37.82
C THR A 542 -0.84 10.44 -38.76
N GLY A 543 -0.60 11.75 -38.79
CA GLY A 543 0.35 12.41 -39.69
C GLY A 543 -0.26 12.97 -40.97
N ALA A 544 -1.57 12.82 -41.17
CA ALA A 544 -2.26 13.34 -42.36
C ALA A 544 -2.42 14.87 -42.33
N LYS A 545 -2.32 15.48 -43.52
CA LYS A 545 -2.69 16.88 -43.74
C LYS A 545 -4.22 16.97 -43.83
N VAL A 546 -4.87 17.57 -42.83
CA VAL A 546 -6.32 17.71 -42.80
C VAL A 546 -6.76 19.11 -43.24
N ILE A 547 -7.53 19.18 -44.32
CA ILE A 547 -8.20 20.40 -44.81
C ILE A 547 -9.67 20.30 -44.42
N THR A 548 -10.16 21.22 -43.59
CA THR A 548 -11.56 21.21 -43.12
C THR A 548 -12.38 22.24 -43.90
N LEU A 549 -13.46 21.81 -44.55
CA LEU A 549 -14.44 22.68 -45.21
C LEU A 549 -15.82 22.46 -44.60
N ARG A 550 -16.61 23.52 -44.46
CA ARG A 550 -18.03 23.40 -44.11
C ARG A 550 -18.82 22.88 -45.30
N ALA A 551 -19.81 22.03 -45.02
CA ALA A 551 -20.73 21.51 -46.02
C ALA A 551 -21.39 22.62 -46.84
N GLY A 552 -21.70 22.34 -48.11
CA GLY A 552 -22.20 23.33 -49.07
C GLY A 552 -21.13 24.04 -49.91
N PHE A 553 -19.87 23.58 -49.84
CA PHE A 553 -18.81 24.02 -50.74
C PHE A 553 -19.06 23.54 -52.19
N PRO A 554 -18.58 24.26 -53.23
CA PRO A 554 -18.76 23.85 -54.61
C PRO A 554 -17.97 22.56 -54.92
N GLU A 555 -18.55 21.62 -55.66
CA GLU A 555 -17.91 20.31 -55.96
C GLU A 555 -16.53 20.43 -56.62
N SER A 556 -16.24 21.54 -57.32
CA SER A 556 -14.93 21.83 -57.91
C SER A 556 -13.79 21.82 -56.88
N MET A 557 -14.08 22.03 -55.59
CA MET A 557 -13.08 21.93 -54.53
C MET A 557 -12.53 20.50 -54.38
N LEU A 558 -13.30 19.46 -54.72
CA LEU A 558 -12.79 18.08 -54.72
C LEU A 558 -11.68 17.92 -55.76
N ASP A 559 -11.85 18.58 -56.90
CA ASP A 559 -10.91 18.54 -58.03
C ASP A 559 -9.68 19.43 -57.78
N GLU A 560 -9.84 20.55 -57.06
CA GLU A 560 -8.74 21.44 -56.66
C GLU A 560 -7.89 20.87 -55.53
N ILE A 561 -8.52 20.27 -54.50
CA ILE A 561 -7.83 19.74 -53.32
C ILE A 561 -7.18 18.39 -53.62
N GLN A 562 -7.79 17.58 -54.49
CA GLN A 562 -7.37 16.21 -54.80
C GLN A 562 -7.10 15.37 -53.53
N PRO A 563 -8.08 15.21 -52.63
CA PRO A 563 -7.85 14.53 -51.36
C PRO A 563 -7.65 13.02 -51.56
N ASP A 564 -6.76 12.42 -50.75
CA ASP A 564 -6.61 10.97 -50.64
C ASP A 564 -7.80 10.30 -49.94
N LEU A 565 -8.51 11.05 -49.08
CA LEU A 565 -9.71 10.60 -48.37
C LEU A 565 -10.67 11.77 -48.16
N VAL A 566 -11.95 11.54 -48.43
CA VAL A 566 -13.03 12.43 -47.98
C VAL A 566 -13.61 11.89 -46.67
N PHE A 567 -13.66 12.73 -45.65
CA PHE A 567 -14.14 12.40 -44.32
C PHE A 567 -15.41 13.19 -44.03
N LEU A 568 -16.54 12.50 -43.85
CA LEU A 568 -17.83 13.10 -43.51
C LEU A 568 -18.03 13.08 -42.00
N SER A 569 -18.09 14.27 -41.41
CA SER A 569 -18.30 14.43 -39.97
C SER A 569 -19.75 14.13 -39.54
N PRO A 570 -19.98 14.01 -38.22
CA PRO A 570 -21.32 14.10 -37.65
C PRO A 570 -22.00 15.45 -37.94
N GLY A 571 -23.30 15.53 -37.66
CA GLY A 571 -24.07 16.76 -37.83
C GLY A 571 -25.52 16.60 -37.40
N PRO A 572 -26.27 17.72 -37.27
CA PRO A 572 -27.69 17.71 -36.95
C PRO A 572 -28.55 17.39 -38.19
N PHE A 573 -29.86 17.22 -37.96
CA PHE A 573 -30.87 16.94 -38.99
C PHE A 573 -30.69 15.58 -39.69
N THR A 574 -31.50 15.31 -40.72
CA THR A 574 -31.32 14.12 -41.55
C THR A 574 -30.21 14.32 -42.58
N PRO A 575 -29.54 13.24 -43.05
CA PRO A 575 -28.48 13.38 -44.06
C PRO A 575 -28.96 14.04 -45.36
N SER A 576 -30.18 13.74 -45.80
CA SER A 576 -30.80 14.39 -46.96
C SER A 576 -30.97 15.91 -46.79
N GLU A 577 -31.38 16.39 -45.62
CA GLU A 577 -31.48 17.83 -45.33
C GLU A 577 -30.12 18.53 -45.34
N GLN A 578 -29.06 17.82 -44.94
CA GLN A 578 -27.69 18.32 -44.94
C GLN A 578 -26.96 18.15 -46.28
N GLY A 579 -27.60 17.54 -47.27
CA GLY A 579 -26.99 17.33 -48.58
C GLY A 579 -25.89 16.26 -48.60
N VAL A 580 -25.86 15.35 -47.61
CA VAL A 580 -24.82 14.32 -47.49
C VAL A 580 -24.85 13.34 -48.68
N PRO A 581 -26.01 12.76 -49.08
CA PRO A 581 -26.05 11.81 -50.20
C PRO A 581 -25.59 12.40 -51.55
N GLN A 582 -25.77 13.71 -51.75
CA GLN A 582 -25.33 14.44 -52.93
C GLN A 582 -23.79 14.53 -52.97
N LEU A 583 -23.17 14.82 -51.83
CA LEU A 583 -21.71 14.82 -51.74
C LEU A 583 -21.14 13.40 -51.87
N VAL A 584 -21.77 12.39 -51.23
CA VAL A 584 -21.37 10.98 -51.41
C VAL A 584 -21.38 10.60 -52.89
N LYS A 585 -22.42 10.99 -53.62
CA LYS A 585 -22.51 10.78 -55.08
C LYS A 585 -21.32 11.41 -55.82
N ALA A 586 -21.00 12.67 -55.52
CA ALA A 586 -19.90 13.40 -56.16
C ALA A 586 -18.53 12.77 -55.88
N VAL A 587 -18.32 12.24 -54.68
CA VAL A 587 -17.11 11.52 -54.25
C VAL A 587 -17.00 10.17 -54.96
N VAL A 588 -18.08 9.38 -55.00
CA VAL A 588 -18.14 8.08 -55.68
C VAL A 588 -17.89 8.21 -57.18
N GLN A 589 -18.47 9.23 -57.84
CA GLN A 589 -18.24 9.49 -59.26
C GLN A 589 -16.76 9.80 -59.59
N ARG A 590 -16.01 10.30 -58.62
CA ARG A 590 -14.57 10.59 -58.74
C ARG A 590 -13.67 9.42 -58.31
N GLY A 591 -14.26 8.32 -57.84
CA GLY A 591 -13.51 7.16 -57.34
C GLY A 591 -12.68 7.44 -56.09
N LEU A 592 -13.04 8.48 -55.32
CA LEU A 592 -12.31 8.88 -54.13
C LEU A 592 -12.69 8.00 -52.92
N PRO A 593 -11.71 7.64 -52.05
CA PRO A 593 -12.00 7.00 -50.77
C PRO A 593 -12.88 7.86 -49.87
N LEU A 594 -13.76 7.21 -49.10
CA LEU A 594 -14.76 7.88 -48.28
C LEU A 594 -14.92 7.22 -46.91
N PHE A 595 -14.88 8.04 -45.86
CA PHE A 595 -15.22 7.61 -44.51
C PHE A 595 -16.28 8.51 -43.88
N GLY A 596 -17.28 7.94 -43.20
CA GLY A 596 -18.34 8.70 -42.55
C GLY A 596 -18.54 8.35 -41.08
N VAL A 597 -18.80 9.35 -40.25
CA VAL A 597 -19.13 9.20 -38.83
C VAL A 597 -20.52 9.76 -38.54
N CYS A 598 -21.35 9.01 -37.82
CA CYS A 598 -22.70 9.41 -37.41
C CYS A 598 -23.59 9.89 -38.58
N LEU A 599 -23.77 11.20 -38.78
CA LEU A 599 -24.49 11.73 -39.94
C LEU A 599 -23.86 11.29 -41.27
N GLY A 600 -22.52 11.25 -41.34
CA GLY A 600 -21.80 10.72 -42.50
C GLY A 600 -22.09 9.24 -42.76
N HIS A 601 -22.19 8.43 -41.71
CA HIS A 601 -22.58 7.02 -41.82
C HIS A 601 -24.01 6.85 -42.36
N GLN A 602 -24.93 7.63 -41.80
CA GLN A 602 -26.33 7.62 -42.22
C GLN A 602 -26.48 8.08 -43.68
N GLY A 603 -25.76 9.13 -44.09
CA GLY A 603 -25.80 9.64 -45.46
C GLY A 603 -25.17 8.72 -46.49
N ILE A 604 -24.11 8.00 -46.12
CA ILE A 604 -23.55 6.93 -46.96
C ILE A 604 -24.58 5.81 -47.15
N ALA A 605 -25.20 5.34 -46.08
CA ALA A 605 -26.22 4.29 -46.16
C ALA A 605 -27.43 4.73 -47.02
N GLU A 606 -27.91 5.96 -46.83
CA GLU A 606 -29.01 6.54 -47.59
C GLU A 606 -28.68 6.70 -49.08
N HIS A 607 -27.45 7.11 -49.42
CA HIS A 607 -27.00 7.22 -50.82
C HIS A 607 -27.10 5.89 -51.58
N PHE A 608 -26.75 4.77 -50.94
CA PHE A 608 -26.84 3.43 -51.53
C PHE A 608 -28.25 2.81 -51.43
N GLY A 609 -29.24 3.53 -50.88
CA GLY A 609 -30.65 3.12 -50.90
C GLY A 609 -31.18 2.54 -49.58
N ALA A 610 -30.40 2.54 -48.51
CA ALA A 610 -30.90 2.19 -47.19
C ALA A 610 -31.85 3.27 -46.65
N LYS A 611 -32.80 2.88 -45.79
CA LYS A 611 -33.71 3.81 -45.11
C LYS A 611 -33.28 4.00 -43.66
N LEU A 612 -33.55 5.19 -43.13
CA LEU A 612 -33.31 5.51 -41.72
C LEU A 612 -34.58 5.32 -40.88
N GLY A 613 -34.40 4.86 -39.66
CA GLY A 613 -35.41 4.87 -38.59
C GLY A 613 -35.04 5.90 -37.53
N THR A 614 -36.01 6.23 -36.69
CA THR A 614 -35.83 7.06 -35.49
C THR A 614 -36.09 6.23 -34.25
N PHE A 615 -35.24 6.32 -33.24
CA PHE A 615 -35.52 5.71 -31.94
C PHE A 615 -36.72 6.38 -31.26
N GLU A 616 -37.53 5.59 -30.57
CA GLU A 616 -38.51 6.12 -29.61
C GLU A 616 -37.82 6.81 -28.41
N HIS A 617 -36.64 6.29 -28.04
CA HIS A 617 -35.76 6.86 -27.02
C HIS A 617 -34.37 7.14 -27.61
N PRO A 618 -34.05 8.40 -27.96
CA PRO A 618 -32.76 8.76 -28.52
C PRO A 618 -31.56 8.43 -27.62
N VAL A 619 -30.41 8.18 -28.25
CA VAL A 619 -29.15 7.83 -27.58
C VAL A 619 -28.17 8.98 -27.73
N HIS A 620 -28.20 9.92 -26.78
CA HIS A 620 -27.36 11.12 -26.77
C HIS A 620 -26.40 11.10 -25.58
N GLY A 621 -25.10 10.95 -25.85
CA GLY A 621 -24.06 10.93 -24.83
C GLY A 621 -24.10 9.69 -23.93
N LYS A 622 -24.46 8.54 -24.49
CA LYS A 622 -24.51 7.26 -23.76
C LYS A 622 -23.50 6.27 -24.32
N PRO A 623 -22.81 5.49 -23.47
CA PRO A 623 -21.98 4.37 -23.93
C PRO A 623 -22.86 3.19 -24.37
N SER A 624 -22.34 2.38 -25.28
CA SER A 624 -22.90 1.07 -25.62
C SER A 624 -21.78 0.10 -25.98
N GLU A 625 -21.96 -1.18 -25.69
CA GLU A 625 -21.08 -2.24 -26.18
C GLU A 625 -21.33 -2.48 -27.67
N VAL A 626 -20.26 -2.40 -28.47
CA VAL A 626 -20.27 -2.59 -29.92
C VAL A 626 -19.49 -3.86 -30.24
N GLN A 627 -20.17 -4.81 -30.87
CA GLN A 627 -19.57 -6.02 -31.42
C GLN A 627 -19.18 -5.79 -32.88
N HIS A 628 -18.02 -6.29 -33.30
CA HIS A 628 -17.54 -6.15 -34.67
C HIS A 628 -16.89 -7.44 -35.19
N ASN A 629 -16.75 -7.54 -36.52
CA ASN A 629 -16.25 -8.73 -37.21
C ASN A 629 -14.70 -8.86 -37.26
N ASN A 630 -13.98 -8.09 -36.45
CA ASN A 630 -12.51 -7.97 -36.42
C ASN A 630 -11.82 -7.84 -37.80
N SER A 631 -12.46 -7.16 -38.77
CA SER A 631 -11.93 -6.97 -40.12
C SER A 631 -11.85 -5.49 -40.53
N GLY A 632 -11.02 -5.20 -41.54
CA GLY A 632 -10.84 -3.84 -42.08
C GLY A 632 -10.50 -2.81 -40.99
N ILE A 633 -11.30 -1.75 -40.91
CA ILE A 633 -11.09 -0.65 -39.95
C ILE A 633 -11.18 -1.07 -38.47
N PHE A 634 -11.77 -2.23 -38.18
CA PHE A 634 -11.88 -2.77 -36.82
C PHE A 634 -10.80 -3.80 -36.48
N SER A 635 -9.89 -4.11 -37.41
CA SER A 635 -8.85 -5.12 -37.20
C SER A 635 -7.93 -4.75 -36.02
N GLY A 636 -7.87 -5.64 -35.02
CA GLY A 636 -7.02 -5.49 -33.84
C GLY A 636 -7.64 -4.67 -32.69
N LEU A 637 -8.91 -4.27 -32.80
CA LEU A 637 -9.70 -3.75 -31.68
C LEU A 637 -10.32 -4.91 -30.88
N SER A 638 -10.60 -4.66 -29.60
CA SER A 638 -11.36 -5.58 -28.75
C SER A 638 -12.81 -5.67 -29.21
N SER A 639 -13.38 -6.87 -29.18
CA SER A 639 -14.78 -7.13 -29.50
C SER A 639 -15.40 -7.95 -28.37
N PRO A 640 -16.42 -7.43 -27.65
CA PRO A 640 -16.99 -6.09 -27.81
C PRO A 640 -16.06 -4.99 -27.26
N PHE A 641 -16.33 -3.74 -27.65
CA PHE A 641 -15.75 -2.55 -27.01
C PHE A 641 -16.82 -1.49 -26.74
N THR A 642 -16.56 -0.63 -25.76
CA THR A 642 -17.46 0.47 -25.39
C THR A 642 -17.27 1.68 -26.33
N ALA A 643 -18.37 2.18 -26.91
CA ALA A 643 -18.37 3.37 -27.76
C ALA A 643 -19.48 4.37 -27.40
N GLY A 644 -19.18 5.66 -27.57
CA GLY A 644 -20.12 6.77 -27.35
C GLY A 644 -21.11 6.97 -28.50
N ARG A 645 -22.40 7.09 -28.19
CA ARG A 645 -23.48 7.32 -29.16
C ARG A 645 -24.13 8.69 -28.97
N TYR A 646 -24.30 9.43 -30.08
CA TYR A 646 -24.98 10.73 -30.14
C TYR A 646 -25.94 10.80 -31.33
N HIS A 647 -26.88 9.87 -31.42
CA HIS A 647 -27.77 9.78 -32.58
C HIS A 647 -29.22 9.43 -32.21
N SER A 648 -30.14 10.05 -32.94
CA SER A 648 -31.58 9.72 -32.92
C SER A 648 -31.96 8.80 -34.08
N LEU A 649 -31.18 8.86 -35.17
CA LEU A 649 -31.41 8.11 -36.40
C LEU A 649 -30.53 6.85 -36.44
N PHE A 650 -31.02 5.80 -37.09
CA PHE A 650 -30.26 4.58 -37.32
C PHE A 650 -30.63 3.96 -38.68
N VAL A 651 -29.73 3.17 -39.25
CA VAL A 651 -29.99 2.46 -40.52
C VAL A 651 -30.89 1.26 -40.29
N LYS A 652 -32.00 1.16 -41.03
CA LYS A 652 -32.92 0.02 -40.97
C LYS A 652 -32.33 -1.19 -41.70
N ARG A 653 -32.04 -2.24 -40.94
CA ARG A 653 -31.36 -3.46 -41.42
C ARG A 653 -32.09 -4.10 -42.61
N GLU A 654 -33.41 -4.14 -42.57
CA GLU A 654 -34.27 -4.73 -43.60
C GLU A 654 -34.24 -3.99 -44.94
N THR A 655 -33.64 -2.79 -44.98
CA THR A 655 -33.50 -1.97 -46.18
C THR A 655 -32.07 -1.89 -46.69
N LEU A 656 -31.13 -2.60 -46.06
CA LEU A 656 -29.72 -2.50 -46.41
C LEU A 656 -29.48 -3.10 -47.82
N PRO A 657 -28.89 -2.34 -48.76
CA PRO A 657 -28.59 -2.81 -50.10
C PRO A 657 -27.47 -3.86 -50.09
N GLU A 658 -27.42 -4.74 -51.09
CA GLU A 658 -26.46 -5.85 -51.14
C GLU A 658 -25.00 -5.40 -51.22
N GLU A 659 -24.75 -4.19 -51.70
CA GLU A 659 -23.42 -3.59 -51.85
C GLU A 659 -22.79 -3.19 -50.53
N LEU A 660 -23.60 -3.03 -49.46
CA LEU A 660 -23.14 -2.68 -48.12
C LEU A 660 -23.13 -3.89 -47.20
N GLU A 661 -22.01 -4.05 -46.49
CA GLU A 661 -21.80 -5.08 -45.47
C GLU A 661 -21.80 -4.45 -44.08
N VAL A 662 -22.50 -5.07 -43.13
CA VAL A 662 -22.46 -4.69 -41.71
C VAL A 662 -21.16 -5.19 -41.10
N THR A 663 -20.37 -4.27 -40.54
CA THR A 663 -19.07 -4.58 -39.92
C THR A 663 -19.07 -4.48 -38.41
N ALA A 664 -20.04 -3.76 -37.83
CA ALA A 664 -20.24 -3.66 -36.40
C ALA A 664 -21.73 -3.41 -36.05
N GLU A 665 -22.16 -3.89 -34.89
CA GLU A 665 -23.51 -3.73 -34.35
C GLU A 665 -23.53 -3.74 -32.82
N THR A 666 -24.57 -3.19 -32.21
CA THR A 666 -24.86 -3.33 -30.78
C THR A 666 -25.68 -4.61 -30.51
N GLU A 667 -25.78 -5.01 -29.24
CA GLU A 667 -26.56 -6.19 -28.81
C GLU A 667 -28.06 -6.08 -29.20
N ASP A 668 -28.63 -4.87 -29.20
CA ASP A 668 -30.00 -4.59 -29.66
C ASP A 668 -30.15 -4.53 -31.20
N GLY A 669 -29.11 -4.90 -31.94
CA GLY A 669 -29.15 -5.09 -33.40
C GLY A 669 -29.01 -3.81 -34.23
N VAL A 670 -28.65 -2.68 -33.61
CA VAL A 670 -28.41 -1.41 -34.30
C VAL A 670 -27.10 -1.49 -35.07
N ILE A 671 -27.12 -1.16 -36.36
CA ILE A 671 -25.93 -1.14 -37.21
C ILE A 671 -25.01 -0.01 -36.75
N MET A 672 -23.78 -0.36 -36.39
CA MET A 672 -22.75 0.55 -35.88
C MET A 672 -21.59 0.75 -36.84
N GLY A 673 -21.41 -0.14 -37.82
CA GLY A 673 -20.37 -0.07 -38.83
C GLY A 673 -20.86 -0.61 -40.17
N LEU A 674 -20.47 0.07 -41.25
CA LEU A 674 -20.75 -0.36 -42.63
C LEU A 674 -19.47 -0.29 -43.47
N ARG A 675 -19.36 -1.19 -44.45
CA ARG A 675 -18.33 -1.18 -45.50
C ARG A 675 -18.97 -1.49 -46.86
N HIS A 676 -18.54 -0.80 -47.91
CA HIS A 676 -18.92 -1.18 -49.27
C HIS A 676 -18.07 -2.35 -49.76
N LYS A 677 -18.68 -3.34 -50.42
CA LYS A 677 -18.01 -4.58 -50.87
C LYS A 677 -16.98 -4.40 -52.00
N ALA A 678 -16.87 -3.21 -52.60
CA ALA A 678 -16.14 -3.00 -53.85
C ALA A 678 -15.48 -1.62 -53.94
N LEU A 679 -16.12 -0.59 -53.39
CA LEU A 679 -15.56 0.76 -53.31
C LEU A 679 -14.81 0.96 -51.98
N PRO A 680 -13.78 1.83 -51.94
CA PRO A 680 -13.04 2.17 -50.71
C PRO A 680 -13.87 3.07 -49.78
N ILE A 681 -14.98 2.52 -49.26
CA ILE A 681 -15.95 3.23 -48.43
C ILE A 681 -16.22 2.44 -47.15
N ALA A 682 -16.05 3.11 -46.01
CA ALA A 682 -16.46 2.58 -44.72
C ALA A 682 -17.09 3.68 -43.86
N SER A 683 -17.84 3.31 -42.83
CA SER A 683 -18.44 4.29 -41.93
C SER A 683 -18.81 3.69 -40.57
N VAL A 684 -18.97 4.55 -39.57
CA VAL A 684 -19.37 4.16 -38.22
C VAL A 684 -20.46 5.09 -37.66
N GLN A 685 -21.41 4.52 -36.92
CA GLN A 685 -22.52 5.27 -36.33
C GLN A 685 -22.15 5.91 -34.98
N PHE A 686 -21.28 5.26 -34.20
CA PHE A 686 -20.76 5.82 -32.94
C PHE A 686 -19.73 6.93 -33.21
N HIS A 687 -19.33 7.64 -32.15
CA HIS A 687 -18.36 8.73 -32.19
C HIS A 687 -16.99 8.24 -31.68
N PRO A 688 -16.00 7.98 -32.57
CA PRO A 688 -14.66 7.53 -32.17
C PRO A 688 -13.92 8.53 -31.28
N GLU A 689 -14.23 9.82 -31.42
CA GLU A 689 -13.61 10.93 -30.71
C GLU A 689 -14.20 11.18 -29.31
N SER A 690 -15.31 10.53 -28.98
CA SER A 690 -15.99 10.76 -27.70
C SER A 690 -15.15 10.31 -26.51
N ILE A 691 -15.28 11.02 -25.38
CA ILE A 691 -14.76 10.58 -24.09
C ILE A 691 -15.23 9.16 -23.72
N LEU A 692 -16.43 8.79 -24.17
CA LEU A 692 -17.04 7.48 -23.95
C LEU A 692 -16.42 6.35 -24.80
N SER A 693 -15.55 6.69 -25.76
CA SER A 693 -14.83 5.78 -26.66
C SER A 693 -13.31 5.75 -26.37
N LEU A 694 -12.86 6.36 -25.25
CA LEU A 694 -11.43 6.54 -24.94
C LEU A 694 -10.72 5.28 -24.45
N LYS A 695 -11.46 4.31 -23.90
CA LYS A 695 -10.88 3.07 -23.38
C LYS A 695 -10.02 2.41 -24.47
N ASP A 696 -8.79 2.06 -24.11
CA ASP A 696 -7.76 1.48 -24.99
C ASP A 696 -7.42 2.30 -26.25
N ARG A 697 -7.78 3.59 -26.26
CA ARG A 697 -7.67 4.50 -27.42
C ARG A 697 -8.35 3.95 -28.67
N SER A 698 -9.44 3.22 -28.48
CA SER A 698 -10.12 2.44 -29.53
C SER A 698 -10.50 3.30 -30.74
N GLY A 699 -11.03 4.51 -30.51
CA GLY A 699 -11.38 5.44 -31.58
C GLY A 699 -10.19 5.94 -32.40
N LEU A 700 -9.05 6.24 -31.75
CA LEU A 700 -7.85 6.69 -32.44
C LEU A 700 -7.20 5.55 -33.26
N ARG A 701 -7.17 4.34 -32.69
CA ARG A 701 -6.69 3.13 -33.38
C ARG A 701 -7.56 2.79 -34.59
N LEU A 702 -8.88 2.97 -34.49
CA LEU A 702 -9.81 2.81 -35.61
C LEU A 702 -9.51 3.80 -36.75
N LEU A 703 -9.31 5.07 -36.43
CA LEU A 703 -9.03 6.11 -37.44
C LEU A 703 -7.67 5.93 -38.13
N GLN A 704 -6.68 5.35 -37.44
CA GLN A 704 -5.43 4.93 -38.09
C GLN A 704 -5.70 3.86 -39.15
N LYS A 705 -6.56 2.89 -38.85
CA LYS A 705 -6.93 1.83 -39.79
C LYS A 705 -7.73 2.36 -40.97
N VAL A 706 -8.57 3.39 -40.78
CA VAL A 706 -9.29 4.05 -41.88
C VAL A 706 -8.31 4.51 -42.96
N LEU A 707 -7.21 5.17 -42.57
CA LEU A 707 -6.23 5.66 -43.53
C LEU A 707 -5.44 4.55 -44.22
N THR A 708 -5.12 3.46 -43.52
CA THR A 708 -4.39 2.34 -44.15
C THR A 708 -5.28 1.46 -45.03
N GLU A 709 -6.56 1.31 -44.68
CA GLU A 709 -7.47 0.38 -45.37
C GLU A 709 -8.18 1.02 -46.55
N LEU A 710 -8.53 2.30 -46.46
CA LEU A 710 -9.25 3.00 -47.55
C LEU A 710 -8.31 3.71 -48.52
N CYS A 711 -7.09 4.03 -48.09
CA CYS A 711 -6.08 4.71 -48.90
C CYS A 711 -4.79 3.84 -49.01
N PRO A 712 -4.85 2.67 -49.69
CA PRO A 712 -3.70 1.78 -49.82
C PRO A 712 -2.50 2.41 -50.56
#